data_AF-A0A517XSI0-F1
#
_entry.id   AF-A0A517XSI0-F1
#
_cell.length_a   1.000
_cell.length_b   1.000
_cell.length_c   1.000
_cell.angle_alpha   90.00
_cell.angle_beta   90.00
_cell.angle_gamma   90.00
#
_symmetry.space_group_name_H-M   'P 1'
#
loop_
_entity.id
_entity.type
_entity.pdbx_description
1 polymer ?
#
loop_
_entity_poly.entity_id
_entity_poly.type
_entity_poly.pdbx_seq_one_letter_code
_entity_poly.pdbx_strand_id
1 'polypeptide(L)'
;MRRLTALPLEPRDLPSLLGTTLFPADNPWNQRITGAPVAANSAAVMTALTAAGNGRIHPDFGESSRGPNDLYGIPYNVVRGNSAPRVNVVIDAYAGESDIVAVPMPATVVLEGDYQNGPRVGVDARGDSHLLIFDIDNNRAYEFFRASRPSENPDGLWHADQQSVWDTSGNTFRPLTWTSADAAGLPILPGLVRPDEALPVSQGGQGVITHAIRFTLQNSKVLNQFIYPASHTANPGNTNATTMPPMGARFRLKAGVDLSQLNPQSRVIAQAMKDYGLILADNGSNFFFSGASYSVDANNGFALTFDDDDIQHTTYGLKSLRFADFELIDLTPQVTGLSAATAAAGDTITINGLNYGGAAGHLAVYFGPTPATNVTILSESQLRVVVPAGSGSVNVTVKSGADMPGVPQNIKNPVFGYGVSPVTTAGRFTYGSPSSPPPASPPPASPPPASPPPPASPPPPASPPPPASPPVYPRVSPNEFAVGNDRGGGSVRLYNPDGSPRFTATPFSSGFVGGVRTAAADFNRDGVADVVAGTGPGGPTRVVVLDGVTQAVLFDTAPFEPAFTGGVYVAAGDLDGDGVADLVVTPDEGGGPRVQVYAGTGFGKVADFFGIDDPAFRGGARAALGDLTGDGAADLVVSAGFGGGPRVALFDGRSIGGGRTKLADDFFLFEPALRNGAFVAAGDVDGDGFADLIGGGGPGGAPRVLVLRGADLLAGKAGGSRELANFFAGDPADRGGVRVAARDLNGDGRADVVVGDGTGSRVTAYIGGAAAFGFDAFPGLAGVFVG
;
A
#
# COMPACT_ATOMS: atom_id res chain seq x y z
N MET A 1 -19.49 -9.76 -24.45
CA MET A 1 -19.51 -9.98 -22.99
C MET A 1 -19.01 -8.72 -22.33
N ARG A 2 -19.85 -7.98 -21.60
CA ARG A 2 -19.42 -6.77 -20.88
C ARG A 2 -18.57 -7.20 -19.70
N ARG A 3 -17.33 -6.71 -19.63
CA ARG A 3 -16.46 -6.83 -18.44
C ARG A 3 -17.25 -6.29 -17.24
N LEU A 4 -17.38 -7.12 -16.20
CA LEU A 4 -17.68 -6.63 -14.86
C LEU A 4 -16.48 -5.77 -14.43
N THR A 5 -16.70 -4.49 -14.19
CA THR A 5 -15.72 -3.62 -13.54
C THR A 5 -15.59 -4.09 -12.10
N ALA A 6 -14.62 -4.97 -11.84
CA ALA A 6 -14.13 -5.20 -10.50
C ALA A 6 -13.52 -3.88 -10.02
N LEU A 7 -14.14 -3.25 -9.03
CA LEU A 7 -13.44 -2.28 -8.20
C LEU A 7 -12.28 -3.02 -7.51
N PRO A 8 -11.16 -2.34 -7.21
CA PRO A 8 -10.00 -2.98 -6.60
C PRO A 8 -10.43 -3.71 -5.33
N LEU A 9 -9.77 -4.85 -5.04
CA LEU A 9 -9.63 -5.33 -3.66
C LEU A 9 -9.23 -4.16 -2.74
N GLU A 10 -9.36 -4.28 -1.41
CA GLU A 10 -8.73 -3.37 -0.42
C GLU A 10 -7.41 -2.81 -0.98
N PRO A 11 -7.14 -1.48 -0.92
CA PRO A 11 -5.91 -0.92 -1.46
C PRO A 11 -4.73 -1.74 -0.95
N ARG A 12 -4.12 -2.52 -1.85
CA ARG A 12 -2.92 -3.29 -1.58
C ARG A 12 -1.84 -2.57 -2.36
N ASP A 13 -0.98 -1.87 -1.66
CA ASP A 13 0.25 -1.37 -2.24
C ASP A 13 1.07 -2.58 -2.64
N LEU A 14 1.07 -2.88 -3.93
CA LEU A 14 1.96 -3.88 -4.50
C LEU A 14 3.27 -3.17 -4.78
N PRO A 15 4.36 -3.51 -4.08
CA PRO A 15 5.66 -3.00 -4.39
C PRO A 15 5.99 -3.33 -5.84
N SER A 16 6.69 -2.40 -6.47
CA SER A 16 6.92 -2.41 -7.90
C SER A 16 8.33 -2.87 -8.22
N LEU A 17 8.49 -3.65 -9.30
CA LEU A 17 9.80 -3.84 -9.90
C LEU A 17 10.07 -2.60 -10.77
N LEU A 18 10.91 -1.70 -10.27
CA LEU A 18 11.35 -0.48 -10.98
C LEU A 18 10.18 0.42 -11.43
N GLY A 19 9.17 0.61 -10.57
CA GLY A 19 8.01 1.46 -10.87
C GLY A 19 6.90 0.74 -11.66
N THR A 20 7.03 -0.56 -11.88
CA THR A 20 6.00 -1.39 -12.54
C THR A 20 5.51 -2.53 -11.65
N THR A 21 4.20 -2.77 -11.63
CA THR A 21 3.61 -3.86 -10.85
C THR A 21 3.69 -5.18 -11.62
N LEU A 22 4.19 -6.24 -10.96
CA LEU A 22 4.18 -7.60 -11.47
C LEU A 22 2.84 -8.28 -11.14
N PHE A 23 1.88 -8.12 -12.05
CA PHE A 23 0.48 -8.52 -11.95
C PHE A 23 -0.42 -7.68 -11.03
N PRO A 24 -1.73 -7.58 -11.32
CA PRO A 24 -2.68 -6.88 -10.46
C PRO A 24 -2.85 -7.50 -9.06
N ALA A 25 -3.44 -6.75 -8.13
CA ALA A 25 -3.71 -7.18 -6.75
C ALA A 25 -4.69 -8.37 -6.62
N ASP A 26 -5.53 -8.59 -7.63
CA ASP A 26 -6.44 -9.74 -7.68
C ASP A 26 -5.83 -10.98 -8.36
N ASN A 27 -4.56 -10.90 -8.75
CA ASN A 27 -3.78 -12.04 -9.24
C ASN A 27 -3.49 -13.02 -8.08
N PRO A 28 -3.50 -14.34 -8.33
CA PRO A 28 -3.18 -15.36 -7.32
C PRO A 28 -1.76 -15.24 -6.73
N TRP A 29 -0.80 -14.65 -7.43
CA TRP A 29 0.51 -14.31 -6.84
C TRP A 29 0.36 -13.30 -5.70
N ASN A 30 -0.52 -12.32 -5.86
CA ASN A 30 -0.72 -11.18 -4.93
C ASN A 30 -1.86 -11.40 -3.93
N GLN A 31 -2.42 -12.63 -3.86
CA GLN A 31 -3.48 -12.98 -2.93
C GLN A 31 -2.93 -13.14 -1.51
N ARG A 32 -3.47 -12.37 -0.55
CA ARG A 32 -3.28 -12.63 0.88
C ARG A 32 -4.06 -13.88 1.29
N ILE A 33 -3.39 -14.76 2.03
CA ILE A 33 -3.91 -16.06 2.42
C ILE A 33 -3.92 -16.26 3.94
N THR A 34 -3.68 -15.23 4.75
CA THR A 34 -3.54 -15.33 6.22
C THR A 34 -4.74 -16.01 6.89
N GLY A 35 -5.95 -15.74 6.42
CA GLY A 35 -7.20 -16.32 6.93
C GLY A 35 -7.62 -17.63 6.27
N ALA A 36 -6.88 -18.13 5.27
CA ALA A 36 -7.27 -19.33 4.53
C ALA A 36 -7.30 -20.58 5.44
N PRO A 37 -8.31 -21.46 5.32
CA PRO A 37 -8.37 -22.72 6.04
C PRO A 37 -7.20 -23.65 5.72
N VAL A 38 -6.77 -24.42 6.71
CA VAL A 38 -5.81 -25.51 6.50
C VAL A 38 -6.49 -26.63 5.72
N ALA A 39 -5.83 -27.15 4.68
CA ALA A 39 -6.35 -28.26 3.89
C ALA A 39 -6.49 -29.52 4.76
N ALA A 40 -7.57 -30.29 4.55
CA ALA A 40 -7.87 -31.47 5.38
C ALA A 40 -6.76 -32.54 5.35
N ASN A 41 -6.02 -32.65 4.25
CA ASN A 41 -4.89 -33.57 4.08
C ASN A 41 -3.52 -32.94 4.43
N SER A 42 -3.48 -31.69 4.92
CA SER A 42 -2.23 -30.96 5.21
C SER A 42 -1.29 -31.75 6.11
N ALA A 43 -1.78 -32.31 7.23
CA ALA A 43 -0.94 -33.10 8.14
C ALA A 43 -0.31 -34.33 7.47
N ALA A 44 -1.04 -35.01 6.58
CA ALA A 44 -0.55 -36.18 5.86
C ALA A 44 0.50 -35.80 4.82
N VAL A 45 0.28 -34.70 4.09
CA VAL A 45 1.25 -34.12 3.14
C VAL A 45 2.52 -33.71 3.86
N MET A 46 2.42 -32.91 4.94
CA MET A 46 3.60 -32.42 5.67
C MET A 46 4.41 -33.57 6.29
N THR A 47 3.75 -34.63 6.75
CA THR A 47 4.43 -35.85 7.23
C THR A 47 5.21 -36.54 6.11
N ALA A 48 4.59 -36.71 4.93
CA ALA A 48 5.21 -37.37 3.78
C ALA A 48 6.40 -36.60 3.20
N LEU A 49 6.38 -35.26 3.29
CA LEU A 49 7.49 -34.38 2.90
C LEU A 49 8.62 -34.40 3.93
N THR A 50 8.29 -34.32 5.22
CA THR A 50 9.29 -34.34 6.31
C THR A 50 10.09 -35.65 6.33
N ALA A 51 9.45 -36.78 6.02
CA ALA A 51 10.13 -38.08 5.94
C ALA A 51 11.14 -38.20 4.78
N ALA A 52 11.14 -37.25 3.84
CA ALA A 52 11.94 -37.31 2.62
C ALA A 52 13.10 -36.30 2.57
N GLY A 53 13.48 -35.70 3.70
CA GLY A 53 14.56 -34.71 3.75
C GLY A 53 15.09 -34.48 5.16
N ASN A 54 15.96 -33.47 5.31
CA ASN A 54 16.48 -33.03 6.61
C ASN A 54 15.46 -32.17 7.39
N GLY A 55 14.27 -31.95 6.82
CA GLY A 55 13.16 -31.19 7.40
C GLY A 55 13.38 -29.68 7.47
N ARG A 56 14.46 -29.12 6.91
CA ARG A 56 14.72 -27.67 6.86
C ARG A 56 14.42 -27.14 5.47
N ILE A 57 13.83 -25.94 5.41
CA ILE A 57 13.70 -25.25 4.12
C ILE A 57 15.08 -24.88 3.57
N HIS A 58 15.18 -24.73 2.26
CA HIS A 58 16.42 -24.38 1.57
C HIS A 58 16.21 -23.12 0.73
N PRO A 59 16.74 -21.97 1.18
CA PRO A 59 16.81 -20.77 0.34
C PRO A 59 17.80 -21.03 -0.80
N ASP A 60 17.32 -20.95 -2.04
CA ASP A 60 18.06 -21.28 -3.26
C ASP A 60 18.33 -20.01 -4.09
N PHE A 61 19.02 -19.05 -3.46
CA PHE A 61 19.35 -17.73 -3.98
C PHE A 61 20.34 -16.99 -3.07
N GLY A 62 20.85 -15.84 -3.53
CA GLY A 62 21.72 -14.94 -2.77
C GLY A 62 23.20 -15.15 -3.07
N GLU A 63 23.96 -14.05 -3.07
CA GLU A 63 25.42 -14.05 -3.20
C GLU A 63 26.03 -12.83 -2.51
N SER A 64 26.99 -13.04 -1.60
CA SER A 64 27.59 -11.97 -0.79
C SER A 64 28.81 -11.31 -1.42
N SER A 65 29.40 -11.86 -2.50
CA SER A 65 30.62 -11.30 -3.10
C SER A 65 30.76 -11.56 -4.60
N ARG A 66 31.46 -10.66 -5.34
CA ARG A 66 31.85 -10.86 -6.75
C ARG A 66 33.22 -11.56 -6.87
N GLY A 67 33.28 -12.83 -6.53
CA GLY A 67 34.37 -13.77 -6.78
C GLY A 67 34.24 -14.58 -8.09
N PRO A 68 35.04 -15.67 -8.25
CA PRO A 68 35.01 -16.55 -9.43
C PRO A 68 33.98 -17.69 -9.33
N ASN A 69 33.06 -17.65 -8.36
CA ASN A 69 32.12 -18.73 -8.10
C ASN A 69 30.89 -18.67 -9.03
N ASP A 70 30.16 -19.78 -9.09
CA ASP A 70 28.86 -19.86 -9.77
C ASP A 70 27.88 -18.84 -9.16
N LEU A 71 27.13 -18.15 -10.01
CA LEU A 71 26.04 -17.29 -9.60
C LEU A 71 24.89 -18.15 -9.10
N TYR A 72 24.47 -17.92 -7.86
CA TYR A 72 23.41 -18.68 -7.21
C TYR A 72 22.06 -17.95 -7.30
N GLY A 73 20.95 -18.71 -7.37
CA GLY A 73 19.63 -18.16 -7.70
C GLY A 73 19.44 -17.84 -9.18
N ILE A 74 18.27 -17.28 -9.54
CA ILE A 74 17.89 -17.03 -10.93
C ILE A 74 18.03 -15.54 -11.27
N PRO A 75 19.01 -15.13 -12.09
CA PRO A 75 19.16 -13.74 -12.48
C PRO A 75 18.02 -13.30 -13.40
N TYR A 76 17.64 -12.03 -13.29
CA TYR A 76 16.76 -11.37 -14.24
C TYR A 76 17.46 -10.21 -14.93
N ASN A 77 17.10 -9.98 -16.20
CA ASN A 77 17.72 -8.99 -17.05
C ASN A 77 16.70 -7.92 -17.41
N VAL A 78 16.93 -6.66 -17.04
CA VAL A 78 16.03 -5.54 -17.37
C VAL A 78 16.41 -4.95 -18.72
N VAL A 79 15.41 -4.61 -19.53
CA VAL A 79 15.62 -4.02 -20.86
C VAL A 79 14.59 -2.94 -21.15
N ARG A 80 15.02 -1.94 -21.92
CA ARG A 80 14.16 -0.95 -22.57
C ARG A 80 13.63 -1.50 -23.89
N GLY A 81 12.55 -2.29 -23.86
CA GLY A 81 12.13 -3.09 -25.01
C GLY A 81 11.69 -2.30 -26.24
N ASN A 82 11.41 -1.00 -26.09
CA ASN A 82 11.14 -0.11 -27.23
C ASN A 82 12.41 0.27 -28.01
N SER A 83 13.59 0.04 -27.44
CA SER A 83 14.88 0.42 -28.03
C SER A 83 15.85 -0.76 -28.19
N ALA A 84 15.65 -1.86 -27.46
CA ALA A 84 16.51 -3.04 -27.54
C ALA A 84 16.32 -3.80 -28.86
N PRO A 85 17.40 -4.39 -29.42
CA PRO A 85 17.30 -5.27 -30.58
C PRO A 85 16.49 -6.51 -30.22
N ARG A 86 15.68 -6.98 -31.18
CA ARG A 86 14.93 -8.23 -31.02
C ARG A 86 15.70 -9.41 -31.57
N VAL A 87 15.72 -10.48 -30.79
CA VAL A 87 16.43 -11.73 -31.10
C VAL A 87 15.41 -12.86 -31.19
N ASN A 88 15.55 -13.69 -32.23
CA ASN A 88 14.82 -14.95 -32.32
C ASN A 88 15.60 -16.03 -31.59
N VAL A 89 14.93 -16.76 -30.72
CA VAL A 89 15.47 -17.93 -30.03
C VAL A 89 14.86 -19.18 -30.66
N VAL A 90 15.69 -20.15 -31.03
CA VAL A 90 15.25 -21.45 -31.54
C VAL A 90 14.73 -22.27 -30.36
N ILE A 91 13.55 -22.87 -30.51
CA ILE A 91 12.92 -23.68 -29.46
C ILE A 91 13.03 -25.17 -29.81
N ASP A 92 13.77 -25.93 -29.00
CA ASP A 92 14.21 -27.29 -29.35
C ASP A 92 13.27 -28.41 -28.87
N ALA A 93 12.61 -28.25 -27.72
CA ALA A 93 11.81 -29.32 -27.10
C ALA A 93 10.30 -29.02 -27.06
N TYR A 94 9.90 -27.90 -26.45
CA TYR A 94 8.51 -27.56 -26.13
C TYR A 94 7.93 -26.49 -27.07
N ALA A 95 8.24 -26.57 -28.37
CA ALA A 95 7.78 -25.60 -29.36
C ALA A 95 6.24 -25.52 -29.44
N GLY A 96 5.53 -26.64 -29.28
CA GLY A 96 4.06 -26.69 -29.28
C GLY A 96 3.40 -26.09 -28.04
N GLU A 97 4.18 -25.79 -27.01
CA GLU A 97 3.76 -25.20 -25.73
C GLU A 97 4.62 -23.97 -25.40
N SER A 98 5.07 -23.25 -26.44
CA SER A 98 5.86 -22.02 -26.32
C SER A 98 5.22 -20.91 -27.15
N ASP A 99 5.45 -19.65 -26.77
CA ASP A 99 4.85 -18.50 -27.46
C ASP A 99 5.57 -18.15 -28.79
N ILE A 100 6.83 -18.56 -28.92
CA ILE A 100 7.71 -18.41 -30.10
C ILE A 100 7.64 -16.99 -30.70
N VAL A 101 8.14 -16.02 -29.95
CA VAL A 101 8.24 -14.61 -30.36
C VAL A 101 9.67 -14.09 -30.25
N ALA A 102 9.99 -13.11 -31.09
CA ALA A 102 11.24 -12.37 -30.99
C ALA A 102 11.27 -11.54 -29.69
N VAL A 103 12.38 -11.62 -28.95
CA VAL A 103 12.51 -11.03 -27.60
C VAL A 103 13.46 -9.83 -27.62
N PRO A 104 13.11 -8.70 -26.99
CA PRO A 104 14.04 -7.60 -26.81
C PRO A 104 15.17 -8.04 -25.87
N MET A 105 16.36 -8.32 -26.41
CA MET A 105 17.44 -8.95 -25.65
C MET A 105 18.76 -8.21 -25.89
N PRO A 106 19.40 -7.64 -24.84
CA PRO A 106 20.73 -7.06 -24.99
C PRO A 106 21.78 -8.15 -25.22
N ALA A 107 22.94 -7.78 -25.76
CA ALA A 107 24.03 -8.73 -25.99
C ALA A 107 24.64 -9.30 -24.70
N THR A 108 24.46 -8.62 -23.56
CA THR A 108 25.11 -8.92 -22.28
C THR A 108 24.16 -9.54 -21.25
N VAL A 109 23.27 -10.44 -21.66
CA VAL A 109 22.39 -11.14 -20.72
C VAL A 109 23.14 -12.14 -19.85
N VAL A 110 22.67 -12.26 -18.61
CA VAL A 110 23.11 -13.23 -17.61
C VAL A 110 22.07 -14.35 -17.54
N LEU A 111 22.56 -15.58 -17.57
CA LEU A 111 21.78 -16.79 -17.39
C LEU A 111 22.01 -17.33 -15.99
N GLU A 112 21.03 -18.06 -15.46
CA GLU A 112 21.21 -18.89 -14.29
C GLU A 112 22.42 -19.82 -14.47
N GLY A 113 23.23 -19.96 -13.43
CA GLY A 113 24.43 -20.80 -13.43
C GLY A 113 25.65 -20.20 -14.14
N ASP A 114 25.57 -18.96 -14.65
CA ASP A 114 26.76 -18.21 -15.08
C ASP A 114 27.73 -17.95 -13.91
N TYR A 115 28.96 -17.54 -14.20
CA TYR A 115 29.85 -17.03 -13.15
C TYR A 115 29.52 -15.56 -12.86
N GLN A 116 29.82 -15.12 -11.64
CA GLN A 116 29.58 -13.73 -11.22
C GLN A 116 30.36 -12.69 -12.05
N ASN A 117 31.47 -13.10 -12.69
CA ASN A 117 32.29 -12.24 -13.53
C ASN A 117 32.14 -12.53 -15.04
N GLY A 118 31.21 -13.41 -15.43
CA GLY A 118 30.91 -13.63 -16.84
C GLY A 118 30.28 -14.98 -17.18
N PRO A 119 30.07 -15.25 -18.47
CA PRO A 119 29.39 -16.45 -18.94
C PRO A 119 30.08 -17.74 -18.49
N ARG A 120 29.28 -18.70 -18.01
CA ARG A 120 29.72 -20.10 -17.89
C ARG A 120 29.32 -20.84 -19.18
N VAL A 121 30.25 -21.56 -19.80
CA VAL A 121 29.98 -22.28 -21.07
C VAL A 121 29.41 -23.68 -20.80
N GLY A 122 28.43 -24.08 -21.60
CA GLY A 122 27.75 -25.37 -21.58
C GLY A 122 26.41 -25.31 -20.84
N VAL A 123 25.30 -25.52 -21.56
CA VAL A 123 23.95 -25.56 -20.98
C VAL A 123 23.83 -26.59 -19.84
N ASP A 124 24.41 -27.78 -20.02
CA ASP A 124 24.40 -28.83 -18.99
C ASP A 124 25.26 -28.51 -17.77
N ALA A 125 26.17 -27.54 -17.90
CA ALA A 125 26.98 -27.07 -16.77
C ALA A 125 26.25 -26.00 -15.95
N ARG A 126 25.12 -25.46 -16.42
CA ARG A 126 24.38 -24.35 -15.79
C ARG A 126 23.07 -24.76 -15.11
N GLY A 127 22.84 -26.07 -14.93
CA GLY A 127 21.58 -26.57 -14.38
C GLY A 127 20.43 -26.34 -15.37
N ASP A 128 19.34 -25.72 -14.91
CA ASP A 128 18.18 -25.42 -15.74
C ASP A 128 18.41 -24.23 -16.68
N SER A 129 19.48 -23.45 -16.44
CA SER A 129 19.97 -22.39 -17.32
C SER A 129 18.84 -21.43 -17.74
N HIS A 130 18.04 -21.01 -16.77
CA HIS A 130 16.96 -20.05 -17.00
C HIS A 130 17.49 -18.71 -17.53
N LEU A 131 16.73 -18.11 -18.45
CA LEU A 131 16.94 -16.73 -18.91
C LEU A 131 15.64 -15.95 -18.69
N LEU A 132 15.69 -14.99 -17.78
CA LEU A 132 14.58 -14.08 -17.50
C LEU A 132 14.90 -12.69 -18.06
N ILE A 133 13.99 -12.15 -18.86
CA ILE A 133 14.09 -10.82 -19.45
C ILE A 133 12.84 -10.03 -19.09
N PHE A 134 13.01 -8.89 -18.44
CA PHE A 134 11.94 -7.96 -18.09
C PHE A 134 12.01 -6.70 -18.95
N ASP A 135 11.02 -6.54 -19.84
CA ASP A 135 10.81 -5.35 -20.65
C ASP A 135 9.99 -4.33 -19.83
N ILE A 136 10.72 -3.37 -19.26
CA ILE A 136 10.16 -2.34 -18.37
C ILE A 136 9.27 -1.33 -19.12
N ASP A 137 9.48 -1.13 -20.42
CA ASP A 137 8.71 -0.16 -21.19
C ASP A 137 7.31 -0.69 -21.54
N ASN A 138 7.14 -2.02 -21.57
CA ASN A 138 5.90 -2.69 -21.98
C ASN A 138 5.30 -3.58 -20.88
N ASN A 139 5.89 -3.61 -19.68
CA ASN A 139 5.52 -4.45 -18.55
C ASN A 139 5.39 -5.94 -18.90
N ARG A 140 6.41 -6.48 -19.57
CA ARG A 140 6.42 -7.87 -20.07
C ARG A 140 7.62 -8.65 -19.58
N ALA A 141 7.39 -9.90 -19.17
CA ALA A 141 8.44 -10.85 -18.87
C ALA A 141 8.54 -11.89 -19.99
N TYR A 142 9.77 -12.20 -20.40
CA TYR A 142 10.11 -13.28 -21.32
C TYR A 142 11.01 -14.25 -20.59
N GLU A 143 10.59 -15.51 -20.52
CA GLU A 143 11.25 -16.51 -19.68
C GLU A 143 11.54 -17.76 -20.51
N PHE A 144 12.76 -18.28 -20.35
CA PHE A 144 13.23 -19.45 -21.08
C PHE A 144 13.78 -20.50 -20.13
N PHE A 145 13.54 -21.77 -20.48
CA PHE A 145 14.15 -22.92 -19.86
C PHE A 145 15.25 -23.49 -20.77
N ARG A 146 16.39 -23.87 -20.18
CA ARG A 146 17.59 -24.41 -20.86
C ARG A 146 18.12 -23.53 -21.98
N ALA A 147 18.22 -22.23 -21.71
CA ALA A 147 18.74 -21.29 -22.70
C ALA A 147 20.25 -21.47 -22.94
N SER A 148 20.68 -21.41 -24.20
CA SER A 148 22.08 -21.47 -24.61
C SER A 148 22.44 -20.40 -25.63
N ARG A 149 23.65 -19.86 -25.50
CA ARG A 149 24.16 -18.75 -26.29
C ARG A 149 24.51 -19.18 -27.71
N PRO A 150 24.54 -18.25 -28.67
CA PRO A 150 25.11 -18.44 -30.01
C PRO A 150 26.44 -19.16 -30.05
N SER A 151 27.36 -18.83 -29.13
CA SER A 151 28.68 -19.44 -29.06
C SER A 151 28.68 -20.91 -28.64
N GLU A 152 27.55 -21.41 -28.15
CA GLU A 152 27.37 -22.78 -27.66
C GLU A 152 26.67 -23.68 -28.68
N ASN A 153 26.10 -23.10 -29.74
CA ASN A 153 25.29 -23.82 -30.72
C ASN A 153 25.98 -23.83 -32.10
N PRO A 154 25.98 -24.97 -32.84
CA PRO A 154 26.66 -25.08 -34.13
C PRO A 154 26.20 -24.10 -35.22
N ASP A 155 24.96 -23.62 -35.14
CA ASP A 155 24.36 -22.69 -36.09
C ASP A 155 24.58 -21.21 -35.71
N GLY A 156 25.19 -20.95 -34.56
CA GLY A 156 25.45 -19.59 -34.08
C GLY A 156 24.20 -18.83 -33.64
N LEU A 157 23.10 -19.53 -33.29
CA LEU A 157 21.86 -18.90 -32.81
C LEU A 157 21.65 -19.11 -31.30
N TRP A 158 20.77 -18.30 -30.72
CA TRP A 158 20.25 -18.57 -29.38
C TRP A 158 19.29 -19.76 -29.43
N HIS A 159 19.41 -20.67 -28.47
CA HIS A 159 18.50 -21.82 -28.31
C HIS A 159 17.91 -21.83 -26.90
N ALA A 160 16.75 -22.48 -26.76
CA ALA A 160 16.12 -22.83 -25.49
C ALA A 160 15.18 -24.03 -25.68
N ASP A 161 14.85 -24.75 -24.62
CA ASP A 161 13.88 -25.84 -24.71
C ASP A 161 12.43 -25.32 -24.65
N GLN A 162 12.19 -24.19 -24.00
CA GLN A 162 10.86 -23.58 -23.83
C GLN A 162 10.94 -22.05 -23.80
N GLN A 163 9.93 -21.37 -24.33
CA GLN A 163 9.72 -19.92 -24.16
C GLN A 163 8.30 -19.61 -23.67
N SER A 164 8.20 -18.86 -22.57
CA SER A 164 6.94 -18.33 -22.04
C SER A 164 7.00 -16.81 -21.90
N VAL A 165 5.90 -16.14 -22.28
CA VAL A 165 5.79 -14.69 -22.29
C VAL A 165 4.59 -14.24 -21.48
N TRP A 166 4.82 -13.25 -20.62
CA TRP A 166 3.85 -12.78 -19.65
C TRP A 166 3.62 -11.29 -19.83
N ASP A 167 2.36 -10.91 -20.02
CA ASP A 167 1.94 -9.52 -19.82
C ASP A 167 1.61 -9.35 -18.35
N THR A 168 2.48 -8.63 -17.64
CA THR A 168 2.39 -8.47 -16.19
C THR A 168 1.49 -7.29 -15.80
N SER A 169 0.96 -6.54 -16.76
CA SER A 169 -0.02 -5.47 -16.48
C SER A 169 -1.43 -5.99 -16.19
N GLY A 170 -1.70 -7.27 -16.49
CA GLY A 170 -3.01 -7.90 -16.29
C GLY A 170 -2.89 -9.35 -15.87
N ASN A 171 -4.02 -9.99 -15.56
CA ASN A 171 -4.03 -11.40 -15.20
C ASN A 171 -3.83 -12.29 -16.42
N THR A 172 -2.59 -12.70 -16.69
CA THR A 172 -2.25 -13.65 -17.75
C THR A 172 -1.89 -15.02 -17.19
N PHE A 173 -2.31 -16.07 -17.92
CA PHE A 173 -2.10 -17.47 -17.57
C PHE A 173 -1.77 -18.25 -18.85
N ARG A 174 -1.01 -19.35 -18.71
CA ARG A 174 -0.82 -20.29 -19.82
C ARG A 174 -2.16 -20.96 -20.17
N PRO A 175 -2.34 -21.40 -21.42
CA PRO A 175 -3.39 -22.36 -21.75
C PRO A 175 -3.32 -23.57 -20.82
N LEU A 176 -4.48 -24.15 -20.49
CA LEU A 176 -4.49 -25.38 -19.71
C LEU A 176 -3.74 -26.48 -20.46
N THR A 177 -2.99 -27.27 -19.68
CA THR A 177 -2.03 -28.29 -20.11
C THR A 177 -0.78 -27.77 -20.80
N TRP A 178 -0.56 -26.45 -20.90
CA TRP A 178 0.70 -25.92 -21.41
C TRP A 178 1.68 -25.67 -20.27
N THR A 179 2.90 -26.18 -20.44
CA THR A 179 4.04 -25.86 -19.59
C THR A 179 4.48 -24.39 -19.73
N SER A 180 5.46 -24.01 -18.91
CA SER A 180 6.23 -22.75 -18.98
C SER A 180 7.70 -23.04 -18.68
N ALA A 181 8.52 -21.99 -18.58
CA ALA A 181 9.89 -22.12 -18.12
C ALA A 181 9.96 -22.69 -16.68
N ASP A 182 8.90 -22.56 -15.88
CA ASP A 182 8.79 -23.03 -14.49
C ASP A 182 8.13 -24.42 -14.34
N ALA A 183 7.88 -25.14 -15.44
CA ALA A 183 7.16 -26.42 -15.52
C ALA A 183 5.66 -26.46 -15.14
N ALA A 184 5.19 -25.83 -14.06
CA ALA A 184 3.75 -25.83 -13.70
C ALA A 184 2.86 -24.97 -14.63
N GLY A 185 3.46 -24.34 -15.65
CA GLY A 185 2.78 -23.34 -16.46
C GLY A 185 2.63 -22.01 -15.73
N LEU A 186 3.55 -21.71 -14.81
CA LEU A 186 3.62 -20.48 -14.03
C LEU A 186 4.79 -19.59 -14.48
N PRO A 187 4.71 -18.27 -14.26
CA PRO A 187 5.83 -17.36 -14.43
C PRO A 187 6.84 -17.48 -13.28
N ILE A 188 8.14 -17.33 -13.58
CA ILE A 188 9.23 -17.41 -12.60
C ILE A 188 9.43 -16.06 -11.90
N LEU A 189 9.62 -14.98 -12.65
CA LEU A 189 9.99 -13.65 -12.15
C LEU A 189 9.11 -13.14 -10.97
N PRO A 190 7.76 -13.17 -11.04
CA PRO A 190 6.90 -12.70 -9.95
C PRO A 190 6.87 -13.65 -8.75
N GLY A 191 7.44 -14.86 -8.87
CA GLY A 191 7.59 -15.80 -7.77
C GLY A 191 8.96 -15.73 -7.08
N LEU A 192 9.94 -15.01 -7.66
CA LEU A 192 11.28 -14.88 -7.09
C LEU A 192 11.28 -13.93 -5.90
N VAL A 193 11.94 -14.34 -4.82
CA VAL A 193 12.40 -13.43 -3.76
C VAL A 193 13.54 -12.57 -4.29
N ARG A 194 13.42 -11.23 -4.23
CA ARG A 194 14.44 -10.31 -4.76
C ARG A 194 15.03 -9.40 -3.65
N PRO A 195 16.31 -8.99 -3.75
CA PRO A 195 16.92 -8.11 -2.75
C PRO A 195 16.22 -6.75 -2.62
N ASP A 196 15.73 -6.18 -3.73
CA ASP A 196 15.06 -4.88 -3.77
C ASP A 196 13.75 -4.85 -2.97
N GLU A 197 13.13 -6.00 -2.72
CA GLU A 197 11.91 -6.10 -1.90
C GLU A 197 12.20 -6.62 -0.48
N ALA A 198 13.10 -7.60 -0.36
CA ALA A 198 13.35 -8.33 0.87
C ALA A 198 14.28 -7.58 1.85
N LEU A 199 15.22 -6.79 1.33
CA LEU A 199 16.13 -6.02 2.19
C LEU A 199 15.37 -4.89 2.89
N PRO A 200 15.73 -4.53 4.13
CA PRO A 200 15.15 -3.38 4.81
C PRO A 200 15.38 -2.08 4.04
N VAL A 201 14.51 -1.08 4.25
CA VAL A 201 14.67 0.28 3.69
C VAL A 201 16.03 0.89 4.01
N SER A 202 16.55 0.65 5.23
CA SER A 202 17.91 1.07 5.63
C SER A 202 19.05 0.50 4.77
N GLN A 203 18.80 -0.55 3.98
CA GLN A 203 19.75 -1.19 3.06
C GLN A 203 19.37 -0.97 1.58
N GLY A 204 18.40 -0.10 1.31
CA GLY A 204 17.94 0.26 -0.05
C GLY A 204 16.85 -0.64 -0.63
N GLY A 205 16.35 -1.65 0.11
CA GLY A 205 15.20 -2.46 -0.30
C GLY A 205 13.86 -1.88 0.17
N GLN A 206 12.75 -2.55 -0.14
CA GLN A 206 11.40 -2.10 0.23
C GLN A 206 10.98 -2.59 1.63
N GLY A 207 11.68 -3.56 2.21
CA GLY A 207 11.37 -4.14 3.51
C GLY A 207 10.07 -4.96 3.55
N VAL A 208 9.48 -5.29 2.40
CA VAL A 208 8.22 -6.02 2.28
C VAL A 208 8.16 -6.79 0.97
N ILE A 209 7.63 -8.01 1.01
CA ILE A 209 7.28 -8.81 -0.17
C ILE A 209 5.77 -9.03 -0.12
N THR A 210 5.05 -8.63 -1.18
CA THR A 210 3.58 -8.72 -1.23
C THR A 210 3.06 -9.75 -2.23
N HIS A 211 3.87 -10.73 -2.56
CA HIS A 211 3.50 -11.82 -3.44
C HIS A 211 3.91 -13.16 -2.85
N ALA A 212 3.31 -14.23 -3.37
CA ALA A 212 3.69 -15.58 -3.03
C ALA A 212 5.07 -15.92 -3.61
N ILE A 213 5.78 -16.82 -2.94
CA ILE A 213 7.11 -17.23 -3.34
C ILE A 213 7.02 -18.58 -4.05
N ARG A 214 7.70 -18.74 -5.18
CA ARG A 214 7.77 -20.04 -5.86
C ARG A 214 8.67 -21.00 -5.09
N PHE A 215 8.29 -22.27 -5.08
CA PHE A 215 9.14 -23.32 -4.54
C PHE A 215 8.96 -24.63 -5.28
N THR A 216 9.88 -25.55 -5.04
CA THR A 216 9.92 -26.86 -5.69
C THR A 216 9.75 -28.00 -4.71
N LEU A 217 9.31 -29.14 -5.24
CA LEU A 217 9.31 -30.43 -4.55
C LEU A 217 9.92 -31.49 -5.44
N GLN A 218 10.46 -32.55 -4.85
CA GLN A 218 10.89 -33.70 -5.64
C GLN A 218 9.74 -34.23 -6.47
N ASN A 219 10.03 -34.57 -7.74
CA ASN A 219 9.05 -35.11 -8.67
C ASN A 219 8.23 -36.23 -8.01
N SER A 220 8.87 -37.16 -7.29
CA SER A 220 8.21 -38.25 -6.56
C SER A 220 7.19 -37.84 -5.48
N LYS A 221 7.12 -36.56 -5.11
CA LYS A 221 6.20 -35.98 -4.11
C LYS A 221 5.11 -35.12 -4.72
N VAL A 222 5.14 -34.86 -6.02
CA VAL A 222 4.13 -34.07 -6.73
C VAL A 222 3.08 -35.00 -7.33
N LEU A 223 1.81 -34.62 -7.23
CA LEU A 223 0.67 -35.33 -7.83
C LEU A 223 0.61 -35.06 -9.34
N ASN A 224 0.18 -36.05 -10.14
CA ASN A 224 -0.10 -35.89 -11.58
C ASN A 224 -1.43 -35.14 -11.83
N GLN A 225 -1.58 -34.00 -11.18
CA GLN A 225 -2.67 -33.06 -11.31
C GLN A 225 -2.16 -31.66 -10.97
N PHE A 226 -2.90 -30.65 -11.40
CA PHE A 226 -2.63 -29.27 -11.04
C PHE A 226 -3.87 -28.62 -10.44
N ILE A 227 -3.65 -27.55 -9.69
CA ILE A 227 -4.67 -26.63 -9.20
C ILE A 227 -4.26 -25.21 -9.55
N TYR A 228 -5.24 -24.35 -9.82
CA TYR A 228 -5.02 -22.94 -10.08
C TYR A 228 -4.11 -22.29 -9.01
N PRO A 229 -3.12 -21.46 -9.39
CA PRO A 229 -2.92 -20.88 -10.73
C PRO A 229 -2.15 -21.73 -11.75
N ALA A 230 -1.63 -22.90 -11.36
CA ALA A 230 -0.91 -23.76 -12.30
C ALA A 230 -1.84 -24.28 -13.40
N SER A 231 -1.27 -24.51 -14.58
CA SER A 231 -1.99 -25.01 -15.75
C SER A 231 -1.48 -26.37 -16.23
N HIS A 232 -0.37 -26.87 -15.69
CA HIS A 232 0.34 -28.04 -16.21
C HIS A 232 0.81 -28.97 -15.10
N THR A 233 0.94 -30.26 -15.44
CA THR A 233 1.50 -31.29 -14.54
C THR A 233 2.93 -31.57 -14.94
N ALA A 234 3.88 -31.55 -13.98
CA ALA A 234 5.26 -31.94 -14.26
C ALA A 234 5.60 -33.36 -13.78
N ASN A 235 4.62 -34.11 -13.25
CA ASN A 235 4.77 -35.52 -12.87
C ASN A 235 3.70 -36.35 -13.58
N PRO A 236 4.03 -37.36 -14.41
CA PRO A 236 3.02 -38.13 -15.13
C PRO A 236 2.47 -39.37 -14.39
N GLY A 237 3.01 -39.74 -13.22
CA GLY A 237 2.77 -41.07 -12.62
C GLY A 237 2.11 -41.10 -11.24
N ASN A 238 2.23 -40.05 -10.45
CA ASN A 238 1.77 -40.04 -9.07
C ASN A 238 0.26 -39.74 -8.97
N THR A 239 -0.48 -40.58 -8.26
CA THR A 239 -1.95 -40.44 -8.12
C THR A 239 -2.45 -40.36 -6.67
N ASN A 240 -1.54 -40.38 -5.69
CA ASN A 240 -1.92 -40.39 -4.28
C ASN A 240 -2.20 -38.99 -3.71
N ALA A 241 -3.38 -38.45 -4.00
CA ALA A 241 -3.81 -37.12 -3.53
C ALA A 241 -3.92 -36.97 -2.00
N THR A 242 -3.82 -38.06 -1.22
CA THR A 242 -3.85 -37.97 0.25
C THR A 242 -2.53 -37.45 0.84
N THR A 243 -1.41 -37.61 0.13
CA THR A 243 -0.06 -37.29 0.64
C THR A 243 0.80 -36.51 -0.35
N MET A 244 0.34 -36.33 -1.58
CA MET A 244 1.06 -35.62 -2.64
C MET A 244 0.25 -34.38 -3.08
N PRO A 245 0.80 -33.16 -2.95
CA PRO A 245 0.17 -31.96 -3.46
C PRO A 245 0.25 -31.86 -5.00
N PRO A 246 -0.75 -31.25 -5.66
CA PRO A 246 -0.69 -30.91 -7.09
C PRO A 246 0.22 -29.71 -7.37
N MET A 247 0.66 -29.56 -8.62
CA MET A 247 1.26 -28.29 -9.07
C MET A 247 0.29 -27.13 -8.82
N GLY A 248 0.82 -25.98 -8.42
CA GLY A 248 0.04 -24.79 -8.01
C GLY A 248 -0.51 -24.84 -6.58
N ALA A 249 -0.30 -25.94 -5.84
CA ALA A 249 -0.68 -26.03 -4.43
C ALA A 249 -0.05 -24.91 -3.59
N ARG A 250 -0.83 -24.37 -2.65
CA ARG A 250 -0.44 -23.25 -1.79
C ARG A 250 -0.06 -23.72 -0.39
N PHE A 251 1.15 -23.40 0.04
CA PHE A 251 1.65 -23.63 1.39
C PHE A 251 1.78 -22.30 2.14
N ARG A 252 1.65 -22.32 3.46
CA ARG A 252 1.77 -21.12 4.30
C ARG A 252 2.63 -21.42 5.51
N LEU A 253 3.48 -20.47 5.92
CA LEU A 253 4.13 -20.52 7.22
C LEU A 253 3.08 -20.31 8.31
N LYS A 254 3.06 -21.17 9.33
CA LYS A 254 2.05 -21.12 10.39
C LYS A 254 2.10 -19.78 11.12
N ALA A 255 0.93 -19.24 11.44
CA ALA A 255 0.81 -17.94 12.13
C ALA A 255 1.60 -17.90 13.46
N GLY A 256 1.63 -19.01 14.19
CA GLY A 256 2.30 -19.13 15.50
C GLY A 256 3.82 -19.28 15.47
N VAL A 257 4.47 -19.30 14.29
CA VAL A 257 5.93 -19.33 14.20
C VAL A 257 6.49 -17.96 14.61
N ASP A 258 7.37 -17.91 15.60
CA ASP A 258 8.00 -16.66 16.04
C ASP A 258 9.07 -16.21 15.04
N LEU A 259 8.97 -14.98 14.55
CA LEU A 259 9.90 -14.37 13.60
C LEU A 259 10.87 -13.37 14.25
N SER A 260 10.73 -13.12 15.56
CA SER A 260 11.51 -12.10 16.29
C SER A 260 13.02 -12.37 16.26
N GLN A 261 13.39 -13.66 16.24
CA GLN A 261 14.77 -14.11 16.22
C GLN A 261 15.39 -14.10 14.82
N LEU A 262 14.58 -13.91 13.76
CA LEU A 262 15.10 -13.85 12.40
C LEU A 262 15.81 -12.52 12.17
N ASN A 263 16.90 -12.57 11.42
CA ASN A 263 17.56 -11.38 10.89
C ASN A 263 16.63 -10.61 9.95
N PRO A 264 16.88 -9.31 9.70
CA PRO A 264 15.92 -8.44 9.03
C PRO A 264 15.40 -8.96 7.68
N GLN A 265 16.29 -9.33 6.75
CA GLN A 265 15.90 -9.84 5.43
C GLN A 265 15.16 -11.19 5.52
N SER A 266 15.58 -12.09 6.41
CA SER A 266 14.88 -13.37 6.64
C SER A 266 13.49 -13.16 7.24
N ARG A 267 13.33 -12.14 8.10
CA ARG A 267 12.05 -11.80 8.71
C ARG A 267 11.04 -11.32 7.66
N VAL A 268 11.46 -10.46 6.74
CA VAL A 268 10.61 -9.99 5.63
C VAL A 268 10.14 -11.17 4.78
N ILE A 269 11.07 -12.05 4.37
CA ILE A 269 10.76 -13.23 3.57
C ILE A 269 9.81 -14.18 4.32
N ALA A 270 10.09 -14.48 5.59
CA ALA A 270 9.24 -15.35 6.40
C ALA A 270 7.85 -14.74 6.67
N GLN A 271 7.75 -13.42 6.80
CA GLN A 271 6.47 -12.72 6.92
C GLN A 271 5.64 -12.87 5.63
N ALA A 272 6.27 -12.74 4.46
CA ALA A 272 5.60 -13.00 3.19
C ALA A 272 5.14 -14.47 3.06
N MET A 273 5.89 -15.43 3.60
CA MET A 273 5.44 -16.82 3.67
C MET A 273 4.21 -17.04 4.60
N LYS A 274 3.96 -16.15 5.57
CA LYS A 274 2.71 -16.15 6.35
C LYS A 274 1.58 -15.49 5.57
N ASP A 275 1.88 -14.36 4.95
CA ASP A 275 0.85 -13.49 4.38
C ASP A 275 0.37 -13.93 3.01
N TYR A 276 1.30 -14.34 2.16
CA TYR A 276 1.08 -14.73 0.77
C TYR A 276 1.45 -16.20 0.53
N GLY A 277 2.37 -16.78 1.29
CA GLY A 277 2.69 -18.20 1.21
C GLY A 277 3.57 -18.58 0.02
N LEU A 278 3.60 -19.88 -0.26
CA LEU A 278 4.42 -20.50 -1.29
C LEU A 278 3.55 -21.19 -2.33
N ILE A 279 3.89 -21.07 -3.62
CA ILE A 279 3.25 -21.82 -4.70
C ILE A 279 4.19 -22.92 -5.19
N LEU A 280 3.71 -24.16 -5.19
CA LEU A 280 4.45 -25.28 -5.78
C LEU A 280 4.50 -25.10 -7.28
N ALA A 281 5.66 -24.71 -7.79
CA ALA A 281 5.81 -24.27 -9.16
C ALA A 281 6.56 -25.26 -10.03
N ASP A 282 7.53 -26.01 -9.48
CA ASP A 282 8.35 -26.92 -10.28
C ASP A 282 8.74 -28.19 -9.52
N ASN A 283 9.24 -29.17 -10.25
CA ASN A 283 9.97 -30.30 -9.74
C ASN A 283 11.42 -29.91 -9.44
N GLY A 284 11.87 -30.18 -8.22
CA GLY A 284 13.24 -29.91 -7.81
C GLY A 284 13.58 -30.69 -6.55
N SER A 285 14.18 -30.03 -5.57
CA SER A 285 14.39 -30.60 -4.24
C SER A 285 13.31 -30.14 -3.27
N ASN A 286 13.01 -30.93 -2.24
CA ASN A 286 11.91 -30.62 -1.33
C ASN A 286 12.15 -29.27 -0.62
N PHE A 287 11.23 -28.32 -0.78
CA PHE A 287 11.26 -27.00 -0.11
C PHE A 287 12.48 -26.14 -0.48
N PHE A 288 12.92 -26.26 -1.72
CA PHE A 288 13.82 -25.28 -2.33
C PHE A 288 12.95 -24.15 -2.87
N PHE A 289 13.11 -22.96 -2.32
CA PHE A 289 12.43 -21.76 -2.80
C PHE A 289 13.48 -20.84 -3.40
N SER A 290 13.21 -20.37 -4.61
CA SER A 290 14.21 -19.65 -5.40
C SER A 290 13.96 -18.15 -5.37
N GLY A 291 15.04 -17.42 -5.54
CA GLY A 291 15.06 -15.96 -5.57
C GLY A 291 16.01 -15.48 -6.65
N ALA A 292 16.04 -14.16 -6.82
CA ALA A 292 16.98 -13.53 -7.71
C ALA A 292 18.39 -13.61 -7.14
N SER A 293 19.37 -13.80 -8.01
CA SER A 293 20.79 -13.76 -7.61
C SER A 293 21.18 -12.41 -7.04
N TYR A 294 20.64 -11.34 -7.62
CA TYR A 294 20.78 -9.95 -7.22
C TYR A 294 19.62 -9.14 -7.83
N SER A 295 19.45 -7.89 -7.43
CA SER A 295 18.59 -6.93 -8.13
C SER A 295 19.39 -6.06 -9.09
N VAL A 296 18.71 -5.55 -10.11
CA VAL A 296 19.26 -4.61 -11.09
C VAL A 296 18.40 -3.36 -11.24
N ASP A 297 19.02 -2.26 -11.65
CA ASP A 297 18.36 -1.01 -12.00
C ASP A 297 17.69 -1.06 -13.39
N ALA A 298 17.04 0.05 -13.78
CA ALA A 298 16.35 0.19 -15.06
C ALA A 298 17.25 0.13 -16.31
N ASN A 299 18.57 0.11 -16.14
CA ASN A 299 19.56 -0.04 -17.20
C ASN A 299 20.28 -1.40 -17.13
N ASN A 300 19.74 -2.35 -16.36
CA ASN A 300 20.34 -3.66 -16.09
C ASN A 300 21.66 -3.60 -15.32
N GLY A 301 21.95 -2.48 -14.65
CA GLY A 301 23.09 -2.33 -13.76
C GLY A 301 22.80 -3.00 -12.41
N PHE A 302 23.74 -3.76 -11.87
CA PHE A 302 23.62 -4.33 -10.53
C PHE A 302 23.28 -3.26 -9.48
N ALA A 303 22.28 -3.55 -8.64
CA ALA A 303 21.79 -2.63 -7.62
C ALA A 303 22.05 -3.17 -6.20
N LEU A 304 21.39 -4.26 -5.80
CA LEU A 304 21.47 -4.82 -4.45
C LEU A 304 21.70 -6.33 -4.49
N THR A 305 22.28 -6.87 -3.42
CA THR A 305 22.42 -8.31 -3.21
C THR A 305 22.07 -8.68 -1.79
N PHE A 306 21.78 -9.95 -1.58
CA PHE A 306 21.58 -10.55 -0.28
C PHE A 306 22.90 -10.74 0.48
N ASP A 307 22.84 -10.69 1.81
CA ASP A 307 23.85 -11.35 2.64
C ASP A 307 23.48 -12.83 2.78
N ASP A 308 24.13 -13.70 2.01
CA ASP A 308 23.79 -15.12 1.97
C ASP A 308 24.17 -15.85 3.27
N ASP A 309 25.26 -15.45 3.95
CA ASP A 309 25.63 -16.03 5.24
C ASP A 309 24.51 -15.83 6.27
N ASP A 310 23.90 -14.64 6.26
CA ASP A 310 22.74 -14.31 7.08
C ASP A 310 21.51 -15.15 6.73
N ILE A 311 21.15 -15.27 5.44
CA ILE A 311 19.98 -16.06 5.00
C ILE A 311 20.16 -17.55 5.33
N GLN A 312 21.35 -18.08 5.11
CA GLN A 312 21.67 -19.50 5.31
C GLN A 312 21.89 -19.86 6.79
N HIS A 313 21.96 -18.88 7.70
CA HIS A 313 22.18 -19.13 9.11
C HIS A 313 21.09 -20.02 9.73
N THR A 314 21.49 -21.14 10.34
CA THR A 314 20.55 -22.17 10.85
C THR A 314 19.83 -21.83 12.17
N THR A 315 20.00 -20.59 12.66
CA THR A 315 19.50 -20.10 13.95
C THR A 315 18.77 -18.78 13.77
N TYR A 316 19.38 -17.82 13.08
CA TYR A 316 18.83 -16.48 12.88
C TYR A 316 18.42 -16.21 11.43
N GLY A 317 18.75 -17.11 10.49
CA GLY A 317 18.39 -17.01 9.08
C GLY A 317 17.18 -17.86 8.72
N LEU A 318 16.75 -17.79 7.46
CA LEU A 318 15.64 -18.60 6.92
C LEU A 318 15.86 -20.10 7.09
N LYS A 319 17.11 -20.57 7.07
CA LYS A 319 17.45 -21.98 7.27
C LYS A 319 17.13 -22.50 8.67
N SER A 320 16.76 -21.63 9.61
CA SER A 320 16.22 -22.02 10.92
C SER A 320 14.82 -22.66 10.82
N LEU A 321 14.03 -22.29 9.80
CA LEU A 321 12.68 -22.79 9.58
C LEU A 321 12.66 -24.23 9.06
N ARG A 322 11.61 -24.97 9.42
CA ARG A 322 11.41 -26.39 9.10
C ARG A 322 10.16 -26.61 8.27
N PHE A 323 10.10 -27.73 7.55
CA PHE A 323 8.91 -28.16 6.83
C PHE A 323 7.70 -28.21 7.76
N ALA A 324 7.89 -28.69 8.99
CA ALA A 324 6.83 -28.78 10.00
C ALA A 324 6.25 -27.41 10.42
N ASP A 325 6.93 -26.30 10.11
CA ASP A 325 6.44 -24.94 10.37
C ASP A 325 5.44 -24.47 9.31
N PHE A 326 5.31 -25.22 8.21
CA PHE A 326 4.38 -24.94 7.12
C PHE A 326 3.14 -25.83 7.18
N GLU A 327 2.11 -25.39 6.46
CA GLU A 327 0.87 -26.12 6.25
C GLU A 327 0.37 -25.90 4.82
N LEU A 328 -0.23 -26.94 4.25
CA LEU A 328 -1.00 -26.84 3.01
C LEU A 328 -2.35 -26.17 3.31
N ILE A 329 -2.76 -25.21 2.49
CA ILE A 329 -4.02 -24.47 2.68
C ILE A 329 -5.03 -24.76 1.57
N ASP A 330 -6.31 -24.58 1.91
CA ASP A 330 -7.44 -24.68 0.98
C ASP A 330 -7.96 -23.29 0.63
N LEU A 331 -7.84 -22.92 -0.64
CA LEU A 331 -8.28 -21.63 -1.16
C LEU A 331 -9.68 -21.68 -1.78
N THR A 332 -10.41 -22.80 -1.69
CA THR A 332 -11.82 -22.83 -2.11
C THR A 332 -12.62 -21.78 -1.33
N PRO A 333 -13.43 -20.94 -2.01
CA PRO A 333 -14.21 -19.90 -1.35
C PRO A 333 -15.18 -20.50 -0.34
N GLN A 334 -15.46 -19.79 0.75
CA GLN A 334 -16.45 -20.20 1.75
C GLN A 334 -17.45 -19.08 2.01
N VAL A 335 -18.71 -19.45 2.27
CA VAL A 335 -19.74 -18.51 2.74
C VAL A 335 -20.02 -18.83 4.20
N THR A 336 -19.69 -17.88 5.08
CA THR A 336 -19.80 -17.98 6.53
C THR A 336 -20.94 -17.13 7.10
N GLY A 337 -21.51 -16.22 6.31
CA GLY A 337 -22.72 -15.50 6.68
C GLY A 337 -23.21 -14.51 5.63
N LEU A 338 -24.44 -14.05 5.81
CA LEU A 338 -25.06 -13.00 4.99
C LEU A 338 -25.48 -11.86 5.91
N SER A 339 -25.30 -10.60 5.48
CA SER A 339 -25.78 -9.44 6.24
C SER A 339 -27.31 -9.42 6.37
N ALA A 340 -28.01 -10.06 5.43
CA ALA A 340 -29.44 -10.31 5.48
C ALA A 340 -29.77 -11.68 4.87
N ALA A 341 -30.46 -12.53 5.63
CA ALA A 341 -30.96 -13.81 5.13
C ALA A 341 -32.25 -13.68 4.29
N THR A 342 -32.83 -12.48 4.23
CA THR A 342 -34.00 -12.17 3.39
C THR A 342 -33.89 -10.76 2.86
N ALA A 343 -34.02 -10.60 1.54
CA ALA A 343 -33.97 -9.31 0.85
C ALA A 343 -34.71 -9.38 -0.49
N ALA A 344 -35.17 -8.23 -1.00
CA ALA A 344 -35.81 -8.11 -2.30
C ALA A 344 -34.78 -8.08 -3.44
N ALA A 345 -35.22 -8.40 -4.66
CA ALA A 345 -34.40 -8.23 -5.84
C ALA A 345 -34.02 -6.75 -6.03
N GLY A 346 -32.74 -6.47 -6.29
CA GLY A 346 -32.19 -5.12 -6.37
C GLY A 346 -31.60 -4.59 -5.06
N ASP A 347 -31.91 -5.22 -3.92
CA ASP A 347 -31.25 -4.89 -2.64
C ASP A 347 -29.76 -5.24 -2.71
N THR A 348 -28.95 -4.49 -1.98
CA THR A 348 -27.53 -4.82 -1.81
C THR A 348 -27.29 -5.48 -0.46
N ILE A 349 -26.63 -6.63 -0.46
CA ILE A 349 -26.22 -7.34 0.76
C ILE A 349 -24.72 -7.56 0.78
N THR A 350 -24.17 -7.79 1.98
CA THR A 350 -22.79 -8.24 2.17
C THR A 350 -22.77 -9.74 2.42
N ILE A 351 -21.88 -10.45 1.74
CA ILE A 351 -21.60 -11.87 1.96
C ILE A 351 -20.27 -11.95 2.72
N ASN A 352 -20.32 -12.54 3.92
CA ASN A 352 -19.15 -12.84 4.72
C ASN A 352 -18.65 -14.26 4.42
N GLY A 353 -17.34 -14.43 4.41
CA GLY A 353 -16.72 -15.67 3.99
C GLY A 353 -15.20 -15.70 4.10
N LEU A 354 -14.59 -16.51 3.25
CA LEU A 354 -13.14 -16.67 3.13
C LEU A 354 -12.77 -16.91 1.65
N ASN A 355 -11.52 -16.57 1.30
CA ASN A 355 -10.88 -16.81 0.01
C ASN A 355 -11.62 -16.18 -1.18
N TYR A 356 -11.99 -14.91 -1.06
CA TYR A 356 -12.65 -14.16 -2.14
C TYR A 356 -11.69 -13.46 -3.11
N GLY A 357 -10.41 -13.27 -2.74
CA GLY A 357 -9.37 -12.75 -3.62
C GLY A 357 -8.76 -13.81 -4.55
N GLY A 358 -7.76 -13.39 -5.33
CA GLY A 358 -6.95 -14.27 -6.19
C GLY A 358 -7.67 -14.86 -7.41
N ALA A 359 -8.95 -14.54 -7.62
CA ALA A 359 -9.76 -15.05 -8.73
C ALA A 359 -9.48 -14.36 -10.08
N ALA A 360 -8.54 -13.41 -10.15
CA ALA A 360 -8.14 -12.73 -11.37
C ALA A 360 -9.33 -12.13 -12.17
N GLY A 361 -10.25 -11.46 -11.48
CA GLY A 361 -11.46 -10.88 -12.07
C GLY A 361 -12.57 -11.87 -12.39
N HIS A 362 -12.40 -13.16 -12.04
CA HIS A 362 -13.36 -14.23 -12.32
C HIS A 362 -14.07 -14.75 -11.06
N LEU A 363 -14.46 -13.84 -10.16
CA LEU A 363 -15.34 -14.18 -9.04
C LEU A 363 -16.81 -14.00 -9.42
N ALA A 364 -17.65 -14.97 -9.11
CA ALA A 364 -19.09 -14.92 -9.34
C ALA A 364 -19.86 -15.37 -8.09
N VAL A 365 -21.02 -14.76 -7.85
CA VAL A 365 -21.93 -15.12 -6.76
C VAL A 365 -23.24 -15.60 -7.36
N TYR A 366 -23.80 -16.67 -6.79
CA TYR A 366 -25.05 -17.27 -7.23
C TYR A 366 -26.04 -17.35 -6.06
N PHE A 367 -27.29 -17.01 -6.33
CA PHE A 367 -28.44 -17.22 -5.46
C PHE A 367 -29.27 -18.37 -6.03
N GLY A 368 -28.97 -19.59 -5.57
CA GLY A 368 -29.43 -20.81 -6.24
C GLY A 368 -28.80 -20.91 -7.63
N PRO A 369 -29.57 -21.12 -8.71
CA PRO A 369 -29.04 -21.14 -10.07
C PRO A 369 -28.81 -19.74 -10.66
N THR A 370 -29.29 -18.67 -9.99
CA THR A 370 -29.32 -17.32 -10.56
C THR A 370 -28.04 -16.55 -10.21
N PRO A 371 -27.25 -16.08 -11.19
CA PRO A 371 -26.08 -15.26 -10.91
C PRO A 371 -26.50 -13.88 -10.39
N ALA A 372 -25.78 -13.38 -9.39
CA ALA A 372 -25.88 -12.01 -8.91
C ALA A 372 -25.25 -11.02 -9.91
N THR A 373 -25.66 -9.76 -9.84
CA THR A 373 -25.04 -8.66 -10.57
C THR A 373 -24.25 -7.77 -9.62
N ASN A 374 -23.32 -6.98 -10.16
CA ASN A 374 -22.50 -6.02 -9.40
C ASN A 374 -21.84 -6.64 -8.16
N VAL A 375 -21.12 -7.75 -8.37
CA VAL A 375 -20.28 -8.36 -7.32
C VAL A 375 -19.03 -7.51 -7.17
N THR A 376 -18.82 -6.98 -5.96
CA THR A 376 -17.61 -6.24 -5.59
C THR A 376 -16.90 -7.00 -4.47
N ILE A 377 -15.61 -7.27 -4.67
CA ILE A 377 -14.77 -7.85 -3.62
C ILE A 377 -14.36 -6.71 -2.69
N LEU A 378 -14.79 -6.78 -1.43
CA LEU A 378 -14.38 -5.79 -0.43
C LEU A 378 -13.09 -6.22 0.23
N SER A 379 -12.94 -7.51 0.56
CA SER A 379 -11.74 -8.11 1.17
C SER A 379 -11.68 -9.61 0.89
N GLU A 380 -10.67 -10.32 1.41
CA GLU A 380 -10.63 -11.80 1.34
C GLU A 380 -11.82 -12.48 2.02
N SER A 381 -12.56 -11.75 2.86
CA SER A 381 -13.66 -12.27 3.67
C SER A 381 -15.00 -11.61 3.43
N GLN A 382 -15.08 -10.57 2.57
CA GLN A 382 -16.32 -9.84 2.33
C GLN A 382 -16.55 -9.53 0.85
N LEU A 383 -17.78 -9.78 0.40
CA LEU A 383 -18.30 -9.34 -0.90
C LEU A 383 -19.50 -8.42 -0.70
N ARG A 384 -19.63 -7.41 -1.55
CA ARG A 384 -20.87 -6.67 -1.74
C ARG A 384 -21.55 -7.15 -3.01
N VAL A 385 -22.83 -7.50 -2.94
CA VAL A 385 -23.57 -8.03 -4.10
C VAL A 385 -24.97 -7.45 -4.19
N VAL A 386 -25.46 -7.27 -5.41
CA VAL A 386 -26.87 -6.95 -5.66
C VAL A 386 -27.66 -8.25 -5.82
N VAL A 387 -28.72 -8.40 -5.03
CA VAL A 387 -29.60 -9.57 -5.03
C VAL A 387 -30.31 -9.65 -6.39
N PRO A 388 -30.18 -10.76 -7.14
CA PRO A 388 -30.83 -10.90 -8.43
C PRO A 388 -32.35 -11.12 -8.30
N ALA A 389 -33.07 -11.13 -9.43
CA ALA A 389 -34.47 -11.53 -9.42
C ALA A 389 -34.61 -13.03 -9.13
N GLY A 390 -35.51 -13.39 -8.22
CA GLY A 390 -35.79 -14.79 -7.89
C GLY A 390 -36.96 -14.93 -6.91
N SER A 391 -37.24 -16.16 -6.48
CA SER A 391 -38.32 -16.48 -5.55
C SER A 391 -37.96 -17.67 -4.64
N GLY A 392 -38.64 -17.78 -3.51
CA GLY A 392 -38.45 -18.89 -2.57
C GLY A 392 -37.16 -18.80 -1.76
N SER A 393 -36.75 -19.94 -1.18
CA SER A 393 -35.48 -20.06 -0.46
C SER A 393 -34.43 -20.74 -1.32
N VAL A 394 -33.23 -20.17 -1.36
CA VAL A 394 -32.08 -20.64 -2.13
C VAL A 394 -30.81 -20.64 -1.27
N ASN A 395 -29.74 -21.23 -1.79
CA ASN A 395 -28.42 -21.12 -1.18
C ASN A 395 -27.58 -20.13 -1.96
N VAL A 396 -26.87 -19.27 -1.25
CA VAL A 396 -25.86 -18.38 -1.81
C VAL A 396 -24.54 -19.13 -1.89
N THR A 397 -23.96 -19.19 -3.09
CA THR A 397 -22.63 -19.77 -3.32
C THR A 397 -21.73 -18.80 -4.08
N VAL A 398 -20.42 -18.95 -3.88
CA VAL A 398 -19.39 -18.16 -4.54
C VAL A 398 -18.55 -19.09 -5.40
N LYS A 399 -18.36 -18.73 -6.67
CA LYS A 399 -17.43 -19.39 -7.59
C LYS A 399 -16.21 -18.51 -7.80
N SER A 400 -15.04 -19.07 -7.56
CA SER A 400 -13.74 -18.49 -7.91
C SER A 400 -13.20 -19.21 -9.13
N GLY A 401 -13.16 -18.51 -10.26
CA GLY A 401 -12.66 -19.01 -11.54
C GLY A 401 -13.67 -19.02 -12.68
N ALA A 402 -13.14 -19.27 -13.87
CA ALA A 402 -13.91 -19.42 -15.10
C ALA A 402 -14.16 -20.89 -15.43
N ASP A 403 -15.29 -21.19 -16.09
CA ASP A 403 -15.58 -22.55 -16.55
C ASP A 403 -14.71 -22.89 -17.78
N MET A 404 -13.80 -23.83 -17.62
CA MET A 404 -12.92 -24.43 -18.63
C MET A 404 -12.98 -25.96 -18.52
N PRO A 405 -14.07 -26.60 -18.99
CA PRO A 405 -14.25 -28.04 -18.91
C PRO A 405 -13.30 -28.80 -19.83
N GLY A 406 -13.12 -30.10 -19.55
CA GLY A 406 -12.43 -31.02 -20.46
C GLY A 406 -10.95 -31.23 -20.15
N VAL A 407 -10.49 -30.81 -18.96
CA VAL A 407 -9.11 -31.01 -18.50
C VAL A 407 -9.12 -31.82 -17.21
N PRO A 408 -9.05 -33.18 -17.27
CA PRO A 408 -9.12 -34.05 -16.09
C PRO A 408 -7.99 -33.85 -15.08
N GLN A 409 -6.84 -33.30 -15.52
CA GLN A 409 -5.69 -33.00 -14.68
C GLN A 409 -5.94 -31.80 -13.76
N ASN A 410 -6.90 -30.91 -14.10
CA ASN A 410 -7.30 -29.82 -13.23
C ASN A 410 -8.20 -30.36 -12.10
N ILE A 411 -7.75 -30.26 -10.84
CA ILE A 411 -8.49 -30.76 -9.67
C ILE A 411 -9.86 -30.10 -9.51
N LYS A 412 -10.02 -28.86 -9.98
CA LYS A 412 -11.28 -28.11 -9.87
C LYS A 412 -12.12 -28.17 -11.15
N ASN A 413 -11.76 -29.00 -12.13
CA ASN A 413 -12.52 -29.17 -13.38
C ASN A 413 -14.03 -29.34 -13.11
N PRO A 414 -14.90 -28.55 -13.77
CA PRO A 414 -14.62 -27.71 -14.93
C PRO A 414 -14.14 -26.29 -14.63
N VAL A 415 -13.88 -25.91 -13.38
CA VAL A 415 -13.47 -24.54 -13.03
C VAL A 415 -11.95 -24.40 -13.09
N PHE A 416 -11.43 -23.43 -13.84
CA PHE A 416 -10.07 -22.93 -13.68
C PHE A 416 -10.09 -21.76 -12.70
N GLY A 417 -9.75 -22.06 -11.46
CA GLY A 417 -9.82 -21.19 -10.28
C GLY A 417 -9.90 -22.04 -9.01
N TYR A 418 -10.23 -21.43 -7.87
CA TYR A 418 -10.31 -22.15 -6.59
C TYR A 418 -11.60 -22.97 -6.39
N GLY A 419 -12.55 -22.89 -7.35
CA GLY A 419 -13.75 -23.73 -7.39
C GLY A 419 -15.00 -23.03 -6.84
N VAL A 420 -15.99 -23.81 -6.43
CA VAL A 420 -17.27 -23.32 -5.92
C VAL A 420 -17.36 -23.59 -4.43
N SER A 421 -17.85 -22.61 -3.67
CA SER A 421 -18.05 -22.74 -2.24
C SER A 421 -19.04 -23.86 -1.91
N PRO A 422 -18.83 -24.60 -0.80
CA PRO A 422 -19.83 -25.56 -0.34
C PRO A 422 -21.14 -24.85 0.02
N VAL A 423 -22.24 -25.59 -0.06
CA VAL A 423 -23.54 -25.13 0.45
C VAL A 423 -23.53 -25.22 1.97
N THR A 424 -23.75 -24.09 2.64
CA THR A 424 -23.79 -24.00 4.11
C THR A 424 -25.14 -23.45 4.57
N THR A 425 -25.50 -23.73 5.83
CA THR A 425 -26.67 -23.11 6.46
C THR A 425 -26.53 -21.59 6.56
N ALA A 426 -25.30 -21.10 6.72
CA ALA A 426 -24.99 -19.68 6.76
C ALA A 426 -25.22 -18.95 5.42
N GLY A 427 -25.19 -19.67 4.29
CA GLY A 427 -25.53 -19.15 2.97
C GLY A 427 -27.02 -19.26 2.61
N ARG A 428 -27.90 -19.67 3.52
CA ARG A 428 -29.33 -19.80 3.22
C ARG A 428 -29.99 -18.42 3.09
N PHE A 429 -30.63 -18.18 1.95
CA PHE A 429 -31.28 -16.92 1.62
C PHE A 429 -32.73 -17.13 1.18
N THR A 430 -33.62 -16.20 1.51
CA THR A 430 -35.02 -16.20 1.06
C THR A 430 -35.32 -14.90 0.33
N TYR A 431 -35.89 -14.98 -0.87
CA TYR A 431 -36.31 -13.78 -1.59
C TYR A 431 -37.49 -13.11 -0.86
N GLY A 432 -37.29 -11.86 -0.46
CA GLY A 432 -38.32 -11.01 0.12
C GLY A 432 -39.32 -10.52 -0.93
N SER A 433 -40.49 -10.09 -0.47
CA SER A 433 -41.45 -9.40 -1.35
C SER A 433 -40.79 -8.13 -1.91
N PRO A 434 -40.94 -7.81 -3.21
CA PRO A 434 -40.39 -6.58 -3.77
C PRO A 434 -40.89 -5.40 -2.95
N SER A 435 -39.98 -4.54 -2.49
CA SER A 435 -40.37 -3.24 -1.95
C SER A 435 -41.25 -2.55 -2.99
N SER A 436 -42.47 -2.19 -2.61
CA SER A 436 -43.40 -1.44 -3.46
C SER A 436 -42.66 -0.26 -4.09
N PRO A 437 -42.72 -0.06 -5.43
CA PRO A 437 -42.02 1.04 -6.05
C PRO A 437 -42.57 2.37 -5.50
N PRO A 438 -41.74 3.44 -5.40
CA PRO A 438 -42.28 4.78 -5.21
C PRO A 438 -43.31 5.05 -6.32
N PRO A 439 -44.45 5.68 -6.03
CA PRO A 439 -45.44 5.99 -7.06
C PRO A 439 -44.76 6.81 -8.17
N ALA A 440 -44.97 6.40 -9.42
CA ALA A 440 -44.39 7.05 -10.59
C ALA A 440 -44.68 8.56 -10.55
N SER A 441 -43.64 9.37 -10.69
CA SER A 441 -43.77 10.83 -10.81
C SER A 441 -44.59 11.15 -12.08
N PRO A 442 -45.58 12.06 -12.02
CA PRO A 442 -46.27 12.55 -13.21
C PRO A 442 -45.31 13.41 -14.06
N PRO A 443 -45.56 13.56 -15.37
CA PRO A 443 -44.69 14.33 -16.26
C PRO A 443 -44.64 15.81 -15.85
N PRO A 444 -43.51 16.52 -16.06
CA PRO A 444 -43.33 17.87 -15.54
C PRO A 444 -44.23 18.86 -16.28
N ALA A 445 -45.08 19.56 -15.53
CA ALA A 445 -45.69 20.81 -15.95
C ALA A 445 -44.80 21.99 -15.53
N SER A 446 -44.65 22.96 -16.42
CA SER A 446 -43.82 24.17 -16.31
C SER A 446 -44.13 25.01 -15.07
N PRO A 447 -43.14 25.58 -14.36
CA PRO A 447 -43.35 26.54 -13.26
C PRO A 447 -43.45 27.98 -13.81
N PRO A 448 -44.03 28.99 -13.11
CA PRO A 448 -43.78 29.34 -11.69
C PRO A 448 -44.98 30.04 -10.98
N PRO A 449 -44.83 30.78 -9.86
CA PRO A 449 -44.01 30.61 -8.66
C PRO A 449 -44.89 30.39 -7.40
N ALA A 450 -44.33 29.79 -6.34
CA ALA A 450 -44.98 29.73 -5.03
C ALA A 450 -44.32 30.68 -4.02
N SER A 451 -45.16 31.44 -3.32
CA SER A 451 -44.86 32.08 -2.02
C SER A 451 -45.55 31.28 -0.89
N PRO A 452 -45.11 31.40 0.37
CA PRO A 452 -45.07 30.28 1.32
C PRO A 452 -46.25 30.26 2.31
N PRO A 453 -46.48 29.13 3.00
CA PRO A 453 -47.13 29.14 4.30
C PRO A 453 -46.24 28.59 5.44
N PRO A 454 -46.55 28.98 6.70
CA PRO A 454 -45.71 28.73 7.88
C PRO A 454 -46.26 27.50 8.67
N PRO A 455 -45.84 27.19 9.92
CA PRO A 455 -45.34 25.86 10.28
C PRO A 455 -46.32 25.03 11.12
N ALA A 456 -46.14 23.71 11.16
CA ALA A 456 -46.82 22.83 12.10
C ALA A 456 -45.83 22.06 12.99
N SER A 457 -46.22 21.94 14.26
CA SER A 457 -45.50 21.51 15.46
C SER A 457 -45.09 20.03 15.54
N PRO A 458 -44.17 19.66 16.47
CA PRO A 458 -43.41 18.39 16.42
C PRO A 458 -44.08 17.22 17.16
N PRO A 459 -43.78 15.94 16.79
CA PRO A 459 -44.15 14.74 17.54
C PRO A 459 -43.10 14.33 18.61
N PRO A 460 -43.45 13.41 19.55
CA PRO A 460 -42.72 13.16 20.80
C PRO A 460 -41.45 12.29 20.64
N PRO A 461 -40.53 12.29 21.63
CA PRO A 461 -39.22 11.64 21.50
C PRO A 461 -39.28 10.13 21.73
N ALA A 462 -38.61 9.38 20.85
CA ALA A 462 -38.32 7.95 21.02
C ALA A 462 -36.98 7.76 21.74
N SER A 463 -36.92 6.72 22.58
CA SER A 463 -35.75 6.33 23.40
C SER A 463 -34.54 5.85 22.57
N PRO A 464 -33.29 6.08 23.04
CA PRO A 464 -32.08 5.82 22.26
C PRO A 464 -31.70 4.31 22.23
N PRO A 465 -31.20 3.80 21.09
CA PRO A 465 -30.60 2.47 20.99
C PRO A 465 -29.21 2.41 21.65
N PRO A 466 -28.72 1.21 22.03
CA PRO A 466 -27.39 1.05 22.63
C PRO A 466 -26.28 1.43 21.62
N PRO A 467 -25.13 1.96 22.08
CA PRO A 467 -24.08 2.42 21.18
C PRO A 467 -23.48 1.25 20.40
N ALA A 468 -23.48 1.36 19.08
CA ALA A 468 -22.74 0.47 18.20
C ALA A 468 -21.23 0.71 18.37
N SER A 469 -20.43 -0.36 18.33
CA SER A 469 -18.98 -0.25 18.19
C SER A 469 -18.64 0.52 16.91
N PRO A 470 -17.72 1.50 16.93
CA PRO A 470 -17.39 2.28 15.74
C PRO A 470 -16.77 1.38 14.65
N PRO A 471 -17.03 1.66 13.35
CA PRO A 471 -16.37 0.97 12.25
C PRO A 471 -14.88 1.29 12.23
N VAL A 472 -14.04 0.29 11.94
CA VAL A 472 -12.63 0.53 11.57
C VAL A 472 -12.63 0.96 10.11
N TYR A 473 -12.42 2.25 9.86
CA TYR A 473 -12.22 2.79 8.52
C TYR A 473 -10.76 2.61 8.10
N PRO A 474 -10.44 2.11 6.90
CA PRO A 474 -9.08 2.18 6.38
C PRO A 474 -8.68 3.66 6.26
N ARG A 475 -7.55 4.04 6.88
CA ARG A 475 -7.02 5.41 6.85
C ARG A 475 -6.48 5.75 5.46
N VAL A 476 -7.37 6.13 4.56
CA VAL A 476 -6.97 6.96 3.42
C VAL A 476 -7.13 8.39 3.90
N SER A 477 -6.05 9.01 4.37
CA SER A 477 -6.05 10.47 4.50
C SER A 477 -6.18 11.02 3.08
N PRO A 478 -7.14 11.90 2.79
CA PRO A 478 -7.28 12.45 1.45
C PRO A 478 -6.00 13.20 1.05
N ASN A 479 -5.63 13.08 -0.21
CA ASN A 479 -4.36 13.61 -0.74
C ASN A 479 -4.44 15.13 -1.03
N GLU A 480 -5.59 15.76 -0.83
CA GLU A 480 -5.75 17.21 -0.95
C GLU A 480 -4.96 17.99 0.11
N PHE A 481 -4.57 19.22 -0.25
CA PHE A 481 -3.87 20.16 0.63
C PHE A 481 -4.52 21.54 0.59
N ALA A 482 -4.39 22.30 1.68
CA ALA A 482 -4.97 23.63 1.80
C ALA A 482 -3.90 24.72 1.74
N VAL A 483 -4.27 25.88 1.18
CA VAL A 483 -3.41 27.07 1.12
C VAL A 483 -4.18 28.30 1.61
N GLY A 484 -3.67 28.94 2.65
CA GLY A 484 -4.17 30.20 3.19
C GLY A 484 -3.24 31.36 2.81
N ASN A 485 -3.81 32.51 2.46
CA ASN A 485 -2.99 33.71 2.29
C ASN A 485 -2.50 34.21 3.66
N ASP A 486 -1.30 34.77 3.74
CA ASP A 486 -0.83 35.47 4.95
C ASP A 486 -1.43 36.89 4.99
N ARG A 487 -0.65 37.98 4.97
CA ARG A 487 -1.22 39.33 5.13
C ARG A 487 -1.93 39.84 3.87
N GLY A 488 -3.02 40.59 4.07
CA GLY A 488 -3.74 41.29 3.00
C GLY A 488 -5.07 40.66 2.57
N GLY A 489 -5.51 39.60 3.24
CA GLY A 489 -6.80 38.93 3.00
C GLY A 489 -7.15 37.90 4.06
N GLY A 490 -8.33 37.28 3.94
CA GLY A 490 -8.84 36.24 4.86
C GLY A 490 -9.34 35.01 4.10
N SER A 491 -8.63 34.63 3.04
CA SER A 491 -9.01 33.60 2.09
C SER A 491 -8.20 32.31 2.28
N VAL A 492 -8.87 31.19 2.04
CA VAL A 492 -8.26 29.85 2.02
C VAL A 492 -8.74 29.10 0.79
N ARG A 493 -7.89 28.23 0.25
CA ARG A 493 -8.16 27.41 -0.92
C ARG A 493 -7.84 25.96 -0.62
N LEU A 494 -8.71 25.05 -1.07
CA LEU A 494 -8.41 23.62 -1.11
C LEU A 494 -7.93 23.27 -2.52
N TYR A 495 -6.89 22.43 -2.60
CA TYR A 495 -6.29 21.98 -3.85
C TYR A 495 -6.32 20.46 -3.95
N ASN A 496 -6.54 19.98 -5.17
CA ASN A 496 -6.31 18.57 -5.50
C ASN A 496 -4.80 18.26 -5.49
N PRO A 497 -4.42 16.97 -5.46
CA PRO A 497 -3.00 16.57 -5.40
C PRO A 497 -2.14 17.11 -6.55
N ASP A 498 -2.75 17.30 -7.73
CA ASP A 498 -2.10 17.87 -8.92
C ASP A 498 -1.92 19.40 -8.88
N GLY A 499 -2.33 20.05 -7.78
CA GLY A 499 -2.27 21.51 -7.62
C GLY A 499 -3.40 22.28 -8.31
N SER A 500 -4.43 21.60 -8.83
CA SER A 500 -5.64 22.27 -9.32
C SER A 500 -6.55 22.72 -8.17
N PRO A 501 -7.13 23.94 -8.21
CA PRO A 501 -7.97 24.44 -7.13
C PRO A 501 -9.33 23.73 -7.11
N ARG A 502 -9.76 23.29 -5.93
CA ARG A 502 -11.06 22.66 -5.70
C ARG A 502 -12.12 23.69 -5.34
N PHE A 503 -11.84 24.54 -4.35
CA PHE A 503 -12.65 25.72 -4.04
C PHE A 503 -11.85 26.80 -3.31
N THR A 504 -12.45 27.99 -3.19
CA THR A 504 -11.93 29.12 -2.38
C THR A 504 -13.01 29.54 -1.38
N ALA A 505 -12.62 29.76 -0.12
CA ALA A 505 -13.49 30.27 0.93
C ALA A 505 -12.92 31.52 1.59
N THR A 506 -13.80 32.33 2.17
CA THR A 506 -13.47 33.48 3.02
C THR A 506 -14.17 33.30 4.38
N PRO A 507 -13.61 32.49 5.28
CA PRO A 507 -14.33 31.99 6.47
C PRO A 507 -14.55 33.07 7.55
N PHE A 508 -13.89 34.22 7.39
CA PHE A 508 -13.88 35.32 8.34
C PHE A 508 -14.56 36.56 7.74
N SER A 509 -14.84 37.56 8.59
CA SER A 509 -15.47 38.81 8.14
C SER A 509 -14.70 39.44 6.98
N SER A 510 -15.40 40.04 6.01
CA SER A 510 -14.80 40.64 4.81
C SER A 510 -13.76 41.74 5.05
N GLY A 511 -13.70 42.31 6.26
CA GLY A 511 -12.66 43.27 6.68
C GLY A 511 -11.43 42.64 7.33
N PHE A 512 -11.39 41.32 7.51
CA PHE A 512 -10.26 40.63 8.13
C PHE A 512 -9.13 40.44 7.12
N VAL A 513 -7.94 40.95 7.46
CA VAL A 513 -6.76 40.96 6.59
C VAL A 513 -5.52 40.33 7.24
N GLY A 514 -5.72 39.66 8.39
CA GLY A 514 -4.66 39.06 9.20
C GLY A 514 -4.12 37.74 8.65
N GLY A 515 -4.71 37.21 7.58
CA GLY A 515 -4.32 35.95 6.95
C GLY A 515 -4.93 34.71 7.59
N VAL A 516 -4.80 33.60 6.88
CA VAL A 516 -5.36 32.30 7.27
C VAL A 516 -4.21 31.30 7.46
N ARG A 517 -4.11 30.73 8.66
CA ARG A 517 -3.31 29.53 8.91
C ARG A 517 -4.22 28.34 8.65
N THR A 518 -3.73 27.33 7.96
CA THR A 518 -4.61 26.28 7.42
C THR A 518 -4.06 24.89 7.67
N ALA A 519 -4.98 23.92 7.71
CA ALA A 519 -4.69 22.49 7.62
C ALA A 519 -5.79 21.82 6.79
N ALA A 520 -5.55 20.62 6.28
CA ALA A 520 -6.55 19.82 5.57
C ALA A 520 -6.69 18.43 6.19
N ALA A 521 -7.91 17.95 6.44
CA ALA A 521 -8.18 16.57 6.85
C ALA A 521 -9.66 16.21 6.69
N ASP A 522 -10.00 14.94 6.53
CA ASP A 522 -11.39 14.48 6.41
C ASP A 522 -12.01 14.23 7.79
N PHE A 523 -12.73 15.22 8.33
CA PHE A 523 -13.39 15.12 9.64
C PHE A 523 -14.77 14.48 9.53
N ASN A 524 -15.45 14.59 8.38
CA ASN A 524 -16.80 14.06 8.18
C ASN A 524 -16.83 12.65 7.54
N ARG A 525 -15.66 12.12 7.17
CA ARG A 525 -15.42 10.82 6.51
C ARG A 525 -16.13 10.66 5.16
N ASP A 526 -16.22 11.73 4.38
CA ASP A 526 -16.80 11.68 3.04
C ASP A 526 -15.80 11.34 1.93
N GLY A 527 -14.52 11.12 2.29
CA GLY A 527 -13.43 10.76 1.40
C GLY A 527 -12.73 11.96 0.77
N VAL A 528 -13.01 13.18 1.25
CA VAL A 528 -12.42 14.43 0.79
C VAL A 528 -11.88 15.21 1.98
N ALA A 529 -10.73 15.87 1.83
CA ALA A 529 -10.24 16.71 2.92
C ALA A 529 -11.13 17.95 3.14
N ASP A 530 -11.52 18.16 4.38
CA ASP A 530 -12.08 19.40 4.87
C ASP A 530 -10.98 20.42 5.15
N VAL A 531 -11.34 21.70 5.10
CA VAL A 531 -10.41 22.81 5.33
C VAL A 531 -10.55 23.34 6.74
N VAL A 532 -9.46 23.32 7.50
CA VAL A 532 -9.35 24.04 8.77
C VAL A 532 -8.77 25.42 8.50
N ALA A 533 -9.50 26.48 8.84
CA ALA A 533 -9.06 27.85 8.71
C ALA A 533 -8.95 28.53 10.09
N GLY A 534 -7.74 28.94 10.46
CA GLY A 534 -7.45 29.71 11.67
C GLY A 534 -7.08 31.16 11.35
N THR A 535 -7.60 32.11 12.13
CA THR A 535 -7.25 33.54 11.99
C THR A 535 -5.79 33.78 12.33
N GLY A 536 -5.09 34.55 11.49
CA GLY A 536 -3.84 35.20 11.84
C GLY A 536 -3.96 36.41 12.78
N PRO A 537 -2.84 37.07 13.10
CA PRO A 537 -2.79 38.25 13.95
C PRO A 537 -3.65 39.41 13.43
N GLY A 538 -4.12 40.25 14.34
CA GLY A 538 -4.83 41.50 14.02
C GLY A 538 -6.35 41.47 14.24
N GLY A 539 -6.88 40.39 14.80
CA GLY A 539 -8.27 40.28 15.23
C GLY A 539 -8.45 39.17 16.28
N PRO A 540 -9.64 39.04 16.88
CA PRO A 540 -9.94 37.95 17.82
C PRO A 540 -9.68 36.58 17.18
N THR A 541 -9.13 35.65 17.95
CA THR A 541 -8.83 34.31 17.43
C THR A 541 -10.09 33.53 17.11
N ARG A 542 -10.15 32.95 15.91
CA ARG A 542 -11.23 32.05 15.49
C ARG A 542 -10.69 30.92 14.62
N VAL A 543 -11.26 29.73 14.76
CA VAL A 543 -10.99 28.56 13.92
C VAL A 543 -12.31 28.07 13.34
N VAL A 544 -12.36 27.87 12.04
CA VAL A 544 -13.52 27.34 11.30
C VAL A 544 -13.09 26.12 10.51
N VAL A 545 -13.84 25.03 10.61
CA VAL A 545 -13.67 23.84 9.75
C VAL A 545 -14.78 23.85 8.72
N LEU A 546 -14.41 23.76 7.44
CA LEU A 546 -15.32 23.77 6.29
C LEU A 546 -15.25 22.43 5.57
N ASP A 547 -16.42 21.82 5.36
CA ASP A 547 -16.59 20.60 4.59
C ASP A 547 -15.97 20.74 3.18
N GLY A 548 -15.11 19.79 2.80
CA GLY A 548 -14.37 19.79 1.54
C GLY A 548 -15.25 19.66 0.28
N VAL A 549 -16.44 19.08 0.43
CA VAL A 549 -17.43 18.84 -0.62
C VAL A 549 -18.51 19.92 -0.62
N THR A 550 -19.14 20.15 0.52
CA THR A 550 -20.34 21.02 0.61
C THR A 550 -20.02 22.46 1.01
N GLN A 551 -18.81 22.71 1.53
CA GLN A 551 -18.39 23.99 2.12
C GLN A 551 -19.23 24.41 3.34
N ALA A 552 -20.01 23.48 3.92
CA ALA A 552 -20.71 23.71 5.16
C ALA A 552 -19.72 23.85 6.32
N VAL A 553 -20.07 24.69 7.30
CA VAL A 553 -19.27 24.82 8.53
C VAL A 553 -19.51 23.57 9.40
N LEU A 554 -18.46 22.78 9.61
CA LEU A 554 -18.45 21.62 10.50
C LEU A 554 -18.12 22.02 11.95
N PHE A 555 -17.26 23.02 12.12
CA PHE A 555 -16.85 23.52 13.43
C PHE A 555 -16.52 25.01 13.39
N ASP A 556 -16.80 25.71 14.48
CA ASP A 556 -16.53 27.13 14.65
C ASP A 556 -16.26 27.43 16.13
N THR A 557 -15.07 27.92 16.44
CA THR A 557 -14.67 28.20 17.82
C THR A 557 -13.76 29.41 17.94
N ALA A 558 -13.84 30.08 19.10
CA ALA A 558 -12.87 31.06 19.56
C ALA A 558 -11.98 30.40 20.64
N PRO A 559 -10.79 29.87 20.28
CA PRO A 559 -10.04 28.97 21.15
C PRO A 559 -9.38 29.66 22.36
N PHE A 560 -9.14 30.97 22.27
CA PHE A 560 -8.46 31.75 23.30
C PHE A 560 -9.29 32.97 23.73
N GLU A 561 -8.81 33.66 24.76
CA GLU A 561 -9.50 34.78 25.38
C GLU A 561 -9.76 35.90 24.34
N PRO A 562 -10.94 36.55 24.33
CA PRO A 562 -11.31 37.50 23.27
C PRO A 562 -10.35 38.69 23.08
N ALA A 563 -9.59 39.05 24.13
CA ALA A 563 -8.60 40.12 24.08
C ALA A 563 -7.29 39.69 23.40
N PHE A 564 -7.06 38.39 23.20
CA PHE A 564 -5.90 37.88 22.49
C PHE A 564 -6.12 37.99 20.98
N THR A 565 -5.27 38.79 20.33
CA THR A 565 -5.34 39.07 18.88
C THR A 565 -4.09 38.61 18.13
N GLY A 566 -3.33 37.70 18.73
CA GLY A 566 -2.08 37.18 18.18
C GLY A 566 -2.25 36.18 17.06
N GLY A 567 -3.48 35.73 16.79
CA GLY A 567 -3.77 34.68 15.82
C GLY A 567 -3.49 33.27 16.36
N VAL A 568 -3.68 32.27 15.50
CA VAL A 568 -3.52 30.85 15.82
C VAL A 568 -2.77 30.10 14.73
N TYR A 569 -2.16 28.97 15.08
CA TYR A 569 -1.83 27.88 14.18
C TYR A 569 -2.78 26.71 14.38
N VAL A 570 -2.97 25.95 13.31
CA VAL A 570 -3.81 24.76 13.25
C VAL A 570 -3.03 23.60 12.64
N ALA A 571 -3.30 22.39 13.11
CA ALA A 571 -2.82 21.14 12.52
C ALA A 571 -3.90 20.07 12.68
N ALA A 572 -3.93 19.09 11.78
CA ALA A 572 -4.90 18.01 11.81
C ALA A 572 -4.24 16.64 11.57
N GLY A 573 -4.69 15.63 12.31
CA GLY A 573 -4.15 14.27 12.29
C GLY A 573 -4.75 13.43 13.41
N ASP A 574 -4.87 12.13 13.21
CA ASP A 574 -5.59 11.21 14.10
C ASP A 574 -4.69 10.76 15.26
N LEU A 575 -4.78 11.45 16.40
CA LEU A 575 -3.92 11.27 17.58
C LEU A 575 -4.32 10.06 18.43
N ASP A 576 -5.63 9.79 18.53
CA ASP A 576 -6.15 8.76 19.44
C ASP A 576 -6.31 7.38 18.77
N GLY A 577 -6.25 7.36 17.46
CA GLY A 577 -6.23 6.18 16.65
C GLY A 577 -7.59 5.78 16.05
N ASP A 578 -8.63 6.61 16.21
CA ASP A 578 -10.03 6.25 15.93
C ASP A 578 -10.43 6.27 14.44
N GLY A 579 -9.53 6.73 13.57
CA GLY A 579 -9.72 6.89 12.13
C GLY A 579 -10.33 8.24 11.71
N VAL A 580 -10.46 9.23 12.61
CA VAL A 580 -10.80 10.63 12.31
C VAL A 580 -9.61 11.50 12.70
N ALA A 581 -9.27 12.49 11.88
CA ALA A 581 -8.26 13.46 12.28
C ALA A 581 -8.73 14.31 13.46
N ASP A 582 -7.88 14.47 14.47
CA ASP A 582 -8.06 15.43 15.54
C ASP A 582 -7.54 16.81 15.14
N LEU A 583 -8.04 17.86 15.79
CA LEU A 583 -7.66 19.24 15.55
C LEU A 583 -6.80 19.78 16.69
N VAL A 584 -5.59 20.24 16.36
CA VAL A 584 -4.70 20.93 17.30
C VAL A 584 -4.71 22.43 17.00
N VAL A 585 -4.89 23.25 18.02
CA VAL A 585 -4.90 24.71 17.95
C VAL A 585 -3.89 25.29 18.94
N THR A 586 -3.02 26.15 18.46
CA THR A 586 -1.96 26.82 19.24
C THR A 586 -2.00 28.33 18.98
N PRO A 587 -1.64 29.19 19.95
CA PRO A 587 -1.59 30.63 19.73
C PRO A 587 -0.32 31.03 18.98
N ASP A 588 -0.39 32.08 18.17
CA ASP A 588 0.72 32.62 17.38
C ASP A 588 1.38 33.82 18.11
N GLU A 589 1.35 35.03 17.57
CA GLU A 589 2.16 36.16 18.03
C GLU A 589 1.77 36.62 19.46
N GLY A 590 2.75 36.65 20.38
CA GLY A 590 2.52 37.08 21.77
C GLY A 590 1.82 36.04 22.67
N GLY A 591 1.44 34.89 22.11
CA GLY A 591 0.80 33.79 22.84
C GLY A 591 1.78 32.94 23.65
N GLY A 592 1.29 32.24 24.68
CA GLY A 592 2.10 31.23 25.38
C GLY A 592 2.31 29.94 24.56
N PRO A 593 3.16 28.99 24.99
CA PRO A 593 3.33 27.71 24.28
C PRO A 593 2.16 26.74 24.51
N ARG A 594 0.93 27.25 24.49
CA ARG A 594 -0.29 26.50 24.80
C ARG A 594 -0.75 25.67 23.60
N VAL A 595 -1.18 24.45 23.85
CA VAL A 595 -1.71 23.49 22.89
C VAL A 595 -3.10 23.11 23.36
N GLN A 596 -4.12 23.42 22.56
CA GLN A 596 -5.47 22.89 22.74
C GLN A 596 -5.71 21.82 21.67
N VAL A 597 -6.24 20.67 22.09
CA VAL A 597 -6.56 19.56 21.20
C VAL A 597 -8.06 19.30 21.26
N TYR A 598 -8.70 19.18 20.10
CA TYR A 598 -10.11 18.90 19.92
C TYR A 598 -10.24 17.58 19.19
N ALA A 599 -11.10 16.69 19.71
CA ALA A 599 -11.38 15.41 19.06
C ALA A 599 -12.00 15.65 17.67
N GLY A 600 -11.58 14.88 16.67
CA GLY A 600 -12.15 14.95 15.32
C GLY A 600 -13.65 14.67 15.31
N THR A 601 -14.06 13.67 16.11
CA THR A 601 -15.47 13.36 16.31
C THR A 601 -16.13 14.37 17.26
N GLY A 602 -16.96 15.26 16.71
CA GLY A 602 -17.79 16.19 17.48
C GLY A 602 -17.06 17.40 18.07
N PHE A 603 -15.76 17.56 17.83
CA PHE A 603 -14.97 18.75 18.16
C PHE A 603 -14.95 19.14 19.66
N GLY A 604 -15.07 18.15 20.54
CA GLY A 604 -14.90 18.35 21.99
C GLY A 604 -13.43 18.58 22.34
N LYS A 605 -13.12 19.57 23.18
CA LYS A 605 -11.73 19.79 23.65
C LYS A 605 -11.29 18.65 24.57
N VAL A 606 -10.24 17.92 24.19
CA VAL A 606 -9.69 16.76 24.91
C VAL A 606 -8.41 17.06 25.67
N ALA A 607 -7.63 18.06 25.26
CA ALA A 607 -6.43 18.47 25.99
C ALA A 607 -6.20 19.99 25.93
N ASP A 608 -5.52 20.51 26.96
CA ASP A 608 -5.18 21.93 27.10
C ASP A 608 -3.93 22.06 27.99
N PHE A 609 -2.76 22.30 27.39
CA PHE A 609 -1.49 22.27 28.11
C PHE A 609 -0.39 23.12 27.48
N PHE A 610 0.79 23.21 28.11
CA PHE A 610 1.98 23.80 27.51
C PHE A 610 2.84 22.75 26.79
N GLY A 611 3.02 22.90 25.48
CA GLY A 611 3.80 21.99 24.64
C GLY A 611 5.31 22.24 24.72
N ILE A 612 5.72 23.45 25.07
CA ILE A 612 7.09 23.80 25.46
C ILE A 612 7.09 24.08 26.96
N ASP A 613 8.02 23.47 27.70
CA ASP A 613 8.12 23.62 29.16
C ASP A 613 8.80 24.95 29.54
N ASP A 614 8.12 26.05 29.17
CA ASP A 614 8.42 27.40 29.59
C ASP A 614 7.11 28.22 29.68
N PRO A 615 6.46 28.24 30.86
CA PRO A 615 5.22 28.99 31.07
C PRO A 615 5.34 30.50 30.85
N ALA A 616 6.55 31.07 30.88
CA ALA A 616 6.80 32.50 30.67
C ALA A 616 7.05 32.85 29.20
N PHE A 617 7.30 31.86 28.35
CA PHE A 617 7.48 32.07 26.92
C PHE A 617 6.23 32.66 26.27
N ARG A 618 6.40 33.67 25.41
CA ARG A 618 5.30 34.40 24.73
C ARG A 618 5.46 34.47 23.21
N GLY A 619 6.14 33.49 22.64
CA GLY A 619 6.39 33.42 21.20
C GLY A 619 5.39 32.60 20.40
N GLY A 620 4.37 32.04 21.06
CA GLY A 620 3.44 31.09 20.48
C GLY A 620 4.04 29.70 20.27
N ALA A 621 3.24 28.82 19.69
CA ALA A 621 3.65 27.48 19.27
C ALA A 621 3.14 27.18 17.86
N ARG A 622 3.80 26.24 17.19
CA ARG A 622 3.38 25.69 15.90
C ARG A 622 3.33 24.18 16.04
N ALA A 623 2.22 23.57 15.65
CA ALA A 623 2.01 22.14 15.80
C ALA A 623 2.06 21.44 14.43
N ALA A 624 2.45 20.17 14.43
CA ALA A 624 2.26 19.24 13.32
C ALA A 624 1.94 17.86 13.88
N LEU A 625 1.25 17.05 13.08
CA LEU A 625 0.80 15.71 13.44
C LEU A 625 1.30 14.70 12.41
N GLY A 626 1.87 13.58 12.87
CA GLY A 626 2.32 12.46 12.03
C GLY A 626 2.85 11.31 12.89
N ASP A 627 2.70 10.06 12.44
CA ASP A 627 3.04 8.85 13.20
C ASP A 627 4.56 8.62 13.31
N LEU A 628 5.23 9.34 14.21
CA LEU A 628 6.68 9.24 14.44
C LEU A 628 7.08 7.90 15.06
N THR A 629 6.15 7.24 15.74
CA THR A 629 6.37 5.98 16.48
C THR A 629 6.06 4.72 15.67
N GLY A 630 5.41 4.85 14.51
CA GLY A 630 4.97 3.73 13.66
C GLY A 630 3.86 2.90 14.31
N ASP A 631 3.10 3.50 15.22
CA ASP A 631 2.11 2.79 16.04
C ASP A 631 0.69 2.85 15.44
N GLY A 632 0.54 3.53 14.32
CA GLY A 632 -0.68 3.75 13.58
C GLY A 632 -1.50 4.93 14.08
N ALA A 633 -1.07 5.70 15.08
CA ALA A 633 -1.66 6.97 15.48
C ALA A 633 -0.67 8.12 15.25
N ALA A 634 -1.18 9.31 14.94
CA ALA A 634 -0.34 10.47 14.74
C ALA A 634 0.26 10.93 16.08
N ASP A 635 1.54 11.28 16.08
CA ASP A 635 2.23 11.90 17.20
C ASP A 635 2.24 13.42 17.07
N LEU A 636 2.37 14.11 18.20
CA LEU A 636 2.33 15.56 18.27
C LEU A 636 3.74 16.17 18.28
N VAL A 637 4.04 16.93 17.23
CA VAL A 637 5.21 17.81 17.15
C VAL A 637 4.81 19.22 17.57
N VAL A 638 5.53 19.81 18.52
CA VAL A 638 5.36 21.22 18.92
C VAL A 638 6.67 21.97 18.72
N SER A 639 6.67 22.96 17.84
CA SER A 639 7.79 23.89 17.67
C SER A 639 7.50 25.22 18.37
N ALA A 640 8.52 25.78 19.00
CA ALA A 640 8.45 27.13 19.54
C ALA A 640 8.39 28.18 18.42
N GLY A 641 7.54 29.18 18.60
CA GLY A 641 7.49 30.33 17.70
C GLY A 641 8.61 31.35 17.94
N PHE A 642 8.35 32.62 17.64
CA PHE A 642 9.36 33.67 17.68
C PHE A 642 9.90 33.90 19.11
N GLY A 643 11.21 34.08 19.25
CA GLY A 643 11.93 34.22 20.52
C GLY A 643 12.35 32.90 21.17
N GLY A 644 11.71 31.78 20.84
CA GLY A 644 11.97 30.47 21.48
C GLY A 644 13.11 29.67 20.84
N GLY A 645 13.64 30.16 19.73
CA GLY A 645 14.55 29.41 18.86
C GLY A 645 13.84 28.24 18.16
N PRO A 646 14.54 27.47 17.32
CA PRO A 646 13.96 26.34 16.59
C PRO A 646 13.77 25.12 17.50
N ARG A 647 13.29 25.33 18.73
CA ARG A 647 13.08 24.29 19.73
C ARG A 647 11.87 23.44 19.32
N VAL A 648 12.00 22.13 19.43
CA VAL A 648 10.97 21.16 19.10
C VAL A 648 10.79 20.20 20.28
N ALA A 649 9.53 19.91 20.57
CA ALA A 649 9.04 18.98 21.56
C ALA A 649 8.19 17.92 20.86
N LEU A 650 8.37 16.65 21.22
CA LEU A 650 7.66 15.52 20.62
C LEU A 650 6.85 14.78 21.69
N PHE A 651 5.59 14.49 21.41
CA PHE A 651 4.68 13.78 22.32
C PHE A 651 3.99 12.62 21.61
N ASP A 652 3.84 11.52 22.34
CA ASP A 652 3.04 10.36 21.94
C ASP A 652 1.58 10.80 21.81
N GLY A 653 0.99 10.63 20.63
CA GLY A 653 -0.38 11.04 20.34
C GLY A 653 -1.42 10.36 21.21
N ARG A 654 -1.29 9.04 21.42
CA ARG A 654 -2.24 8.24 22.21
C ARG A 654 -2.25 8.62 23.68
N SER A 655 -1.18 9.24 24.15
CA SER A 655 -1.07 9.71 25.52
C SER A 655 -1.76 11.06 25.77
N ILE A 656 -2.13 11.79 24.71
CA ILE A 656 -2.79 13.09 24.80
C ILE A 656 -4.18 12.92 25.43
N GLY A 657 -4.51 13.75 26.43
CA GLY A 657 -5.74 13.64 27.23
C GLY A 657 -5.63 12.74 28.47
N GLY A 658 -4.61 11.86 28.55
CA GLY A 658 -4.41 10.95 29.69
C GLY A 658 -3.11 11.11 30.47
N GLY A 659 -2.02 11.58 29.83
CA GLY A 659 -0.69 11.64 30.47
C GLY A 659 0.39 12.48 29.77
N ARG A 660 0.30 12.69 28.45
CA ARG A 660 1.28 13.45 27.62
C ARG A 660 2.72 12.94 27.79
N THR A 661 2.97 11.74 27.28
CA THR A 661 4.29 11.11 27.23
C THR A 661 5.18 11.82 26.20
N LYS A 662 6.40 12.19 26.58
CA LYS A 662 7.43 12.70 25.65
C LYS A 662 8.06 11.54 24.89
N LEU A 663 8.23 11.69 23.58
CA LEU A 663 8.92 10.71 22.74
C LEU A 663 10.45 10.87 22.77
N ALA A 664 10.92 12.09 23.00
CA ALA A 664 12.32 12.45 23.14
C ALA A 664 12.48 13.72 23.97
N ASP A 665 13.71 13.99 24.40
CA ASP A 665 14.07 15.29 24.96
C ASP A 665 13.89 16.41 23.93
N ASP A 666 13.54 17.61 24.41
CA ASP A 666 13.44 18.79 23.55
C ASP A 666 14.79 19.08 22.89
N PHE A 667 14.78 19.36 21.59
CA PHE A 667 15.98 19.64 20.80
C PHE A 667 15.79 20.87 19.91
N PHE A 668 16.89 21.36 19.33
CA PHE A 668 16.85 22.44 18.33
C PHE A 668 16.94 21.84 16.93
N LEU A 669 15.93 22.12 16.09
CA LEU A 669 15.82 21.64 14.71
C LEU A 669 16.84 22.31 13.78
N PHE A 670 17.13 23.58 14.05
CA PHE A 670 18.17 24.37 13.38
C PHE A 670 19.18 24.89 14.41
N GLU A 671 20.08 25.76 14.00
CA GLU A 671 21.16 26.27 14.82
C GLU A 671 20.62 26.91 16.13
N PRO A 672 21.10 26.51 17.33
CA PRO A 672 20.56 26.97 18.61
C PRO A 672 20.66 28.47 18.88
N ALA A 673 21.47 29.20 18.11
CA ALA A 673 21.58 30.67 18.19
C ALA A 673 20.40 31.39 17.53
N LEU A 674 19.66 30.71 16.65
CA LEU A 674 18.48 31.26 16.00
C LEU A 674 17.37 31.51 17.03
N ARG A 675 16.56 32.54 16.79
CA ARG A 675 15.47 32.96 17.69
C ARG A 675 14.15 33.08 16.96
N ASN A 676 14.06 32.64 15.72
CA ASN A 676 12.96 32.92 14.82
C ASN A 676 11.90 31.80 14.82
N GLY A 677 12.10 30.76 15.65
CA GLY A 677 11.29 29.55 15.62
C GLY A 677 11.55 28.70 14.38
N ALA A 678 10.76 27.64 14.22
CA ALA A 678 10.70 26.86 12.98
C ALA A 678 9.22 26.63 12.60
N PHE A 679 8.95 26.46 11.31
CA PHE A 679 7.73 25.80 10.85
C PHE A 679 7.98 24.30 10.85
N VAL A 680 6.95 23.50 11.12
CA VAL A 680 7.07 22.05 11.19
C VAL A 680 5.92 21.37 10.47
N ALA A 681 6.20 20.25 9.84
CA ALA A 681 5.26 19.27 9.32
C ALA A 681 5.79 17.87 9.66
N ALA A 682 4.93 16.85 9.58
CA ALA A 682 5.33 15.46 9.76
C ALA A 682 4.63 14.57 8.72
N GLY A 683 5.36 13.64 8.14
CA GLY A 683 4.85 12.67 7.16
C GLY A 683 5.98 11.75 6.69
N ASP A 684 5.66 10.52 6.29
CA ASP A 684 6.65 9.49 5.93
C ASP A 684 7.26 9.77 4.54
N VAL A 685 8.34 10.55 4.49
CA VAL A 685 8.96 11.02 3.23
C VAL A 685 9.81 9.92 2.60
N ASP A 686 10.47 9.08 3.42
CA ASP A 686 11.34 8.00 2.94
C ASP A 686 10.68 6.61 2.87
N GLY A 687 9.39 6.52 3.19
CA GLY A 687 8.55 5.33 3.05
C GLY A 687 8.95 4.22 4.02
N ASP A 688 9.49 4.56 5.18
CA ASP A 688 9.94 3.61 6.19
C ASP A 688 8.83 3.19 7.18
N GLY A 689 7.63 3.75 7.03
CA GLY A 689 6.46 3.53 7.88
C GLY A 689 6.41 4.42 9.11
N PHE A 690 7.38 5.32 9.31
CA PHE A 690 7.42 6.32 10.35
C PHE A 690 7.34 7.71 9.71
N ALA A 691 6.54 8.60 10.30
CA ALA A 691 6.52 9.98 9.86
C ALA A 691 7.89 10.63 10.07
N ASP A 692 8.38 11.36 9.09
CA ASP A 692 9.59 12.16 9.17
C ASP A 692 9.30 13.58 9.63
N LEU A 693 10.23 14.17 10.36
CA LEU A 693 10.10 15.56 10.80
C LEU A 693 10.62 16.51 9.71
N ILE A 694 9.72 17.31 9.16
CA ILE A 694 10.04 18.34 8.17
C ILE A 694 10.06 19.71 8.86
N GLY A 695 11.22 20.36 8.82
CA GLY A 695 11.46 21.69 9.35
C GLY A 695 11.57 22.74 8.26
N GLY A 696 10.83 23.84 8.42
CA GLY A 696 10.96 25.06 7.63
C GLY A 696 11.57 26.20 8.46
N GLY A 697 12.50 26.95 7.86
CA GLY A 697 13.07 28.14 8.49
C GLY A 697 11.98 29.15 8.93
N GLY A 698 12.02 29.59 10.19
CA GLY A 698 11.07 30.58 10.71
C GLY A 698 11.23 31.98 10.09
N PRO A 699 10.29 32.91 10.36
CA PRO A 699 10.33 34.27 9.81
C PRO A 699 11.66 35.00 10.08
N GLY A 700 12.22 35.69 9.09
CA GLY A 700 13.56 36.29 9.16
C GLY A 700 14.71 35.33 8.84
N GLY A 701 14.42 34.02 8.71
CA GLY A 701 15.36 33.00 8.26
C GLY A 701 15.27 32.75 6.76
N ALA A 702 16.29 32.10 6.20
CA ALA A 702 16.24 31.60 4.82
C ALA A 702 15.13 30.57 4.63
N PRO A 703 14.62 30.34 3.40
CA PRO A 703 13.61 29.33 3.12
C PRO A 703 14.22 27.91 3.12
N ARG A 704 14.94 27.56 4.18
CA ARG A 704 15.59 26.26 4.36
C ARG A 704 14.54 25.23 4.77
N VAL A 705 14.52 24.12 4.06
CA VAL A 705 13.78 22.90 4.40
C VAL A 705 14.79 21.87 4.87
N LEU A 706 14.55 21.29 6.04
CA LEU A 706 15.31 20.18 6.61
C LEU A 706 14.35 19.03 6.88
N VAL A 707 14.65 17.85 6.36
CA VAL A 707 13.86 16.63 6.60
C VAL A 707 14.71 15.68 7.43
N LEU A 708 14.19 15.24 8.58
CA LEU A 708 14.84 14.31 9.48
C LEU A 708 14.04 13.01 9.58
N ARG A 709 14.71 11.88 9.43
CA ARG A 709 14.12 10.55 9.60
C ARG A 709 13.54 10.40 11.01
N GLY A 710 12.24 10.16 11.10
CA GLY A 710 11.52 10.08 12.38
C GLY A 710 12.03 8.95 13.27
N ALA A 711 12.13 7.74 12.71
CA ALA A 711 12.60 6.56 13.42
C ALA A 711 14.01 6.77 14.03
N ASP A 712 14.92 7.39 13.26
CA ASP A 712 16.29 7.66 13.71
C ASP A 712 16.35 8.76 14.78
N LEU A 713 15.46 9.75 14.69
CA LEU A 713 15.30 10.80 15.69
C LEU A 713 14.87 10.20 17.03
N LEU A 714 13.89 9.28 17.03
CA LEU A 714 13.42 8.60 18.25
C LEU A 714 14.43 7.57 18.78
N ALA A 715 15.20 6.92 17.91
CA ALA A 715 16.28 6.03 18.29
C ALA A 715 17.53 6.77 18.85
N GLY A 716 17.51 8.10 18.91
CA GLY A 716 18.61 8.90 19.45
C GLY A 716 19.87 8.91 18.58
N LYS A 717 19.75 8.66 17.27
CA LYS A 717 20.90 8.65 16.36
C LYS A 717 21.44 10.06 16.13
N ALA A 718 22.75 10.16 15.86
CA ALA A 718 23.44 11.43 15.68
C ALA A 718 23.08 12.14 14.35
N GLY A 719 23.22 13.48 14.34
CA GLY A 719 22.62 14.38 13.36
C GLY A 719 22.80 14.06 11.87
N GLY A 720 23.97 13.57 11.44
CA GLY A 720 24.22 13.24 10.03
C GLY A 720 23.58 11.93 9.56
N SER A 721 23.25 11.01 10.48
CA SER A 721 22.65 9.72 10.15
C SER A 721 21.12 9.79 10.01
N ARG A 722 20.51 10.88 10.49
CA ARG A 722 19.06 11.11 10.49
C ARG A 722 18.59 12.11 9.41
N GLU A 723 19.49 12.75 8.67
CA GLU A 723 19.09 13.76 7.68
C GLU A 723 18.69 13.08 6.36
N LEU A 724 17.47 13.34 5.88
CA LEU A 724 16.96 12.88 4.60
C LEU A 724 17.17 13.92 3.49
N ALA A 725 16.91 15.18 3.82
CA ALA A 725 17.07 16.29 2.86
C ALA A 725 17.35 17.60 3.59
N ASN A 726 18.08 18.50 2.93
CA ASN A 726 18.42 19.80 3.47
C ASN A 726 18.74 20.77 2.32
N PHE A 727 17.78 21.63 2.00
CA PHE A 727 17.82 22.48 0.81
C PHE A 727 17.13 23.82 1.04
N PHE A 728 17.29 24.75 0.09
CA PHE A 728 16.53 26.01 0.08
C PHE A 728 15.40 25.92 -0.94
N ALA A 729 14.17 26.19 -0.49
CA ALA A 729 13.00 26.32 -1.33
C ALA A 729 12.93 27.73 -1.94
N GLY A 730 13.36 27.88 -3.19
CA GLY A 730 13.40 29.17 -3.87
C GLY A 730 14.71 29.93 -3.63
N ASP A 731 14.66 31.26 -3.56
CA ASP A 731 15.85 32.11 -3.44
C ASP A 731 16.49 31.98 -2.04
N PRO A 732 17.74 31.47 -1.91
CA PRO A 732 18.42 31.38 -0.63
C PRO A 732 18.71 32.74 0.03
N ALA A 733 18.56 33.87 -0.68
CA ALA A 733 18.66 35.21 -0.13
C ALA A 733 17.35 35.71 0.50
N ASP A 734 16.21 35.08 0.21
CA ASP A 734 14.94 35.42 0.84
C ASP A 734 15.04 35.16 2.36
N ARG A 735 14.43 36.05 3.16
CA ARG A 735 14.37 35.97 4.62
C ARG A 735 12.92 35.86 5.13
N GLY A 736 11.97 35.49 4.27
CA GLY A 736 10.58 35.22 4.66
C GLY A 736 10.36 33.95 5.47
N GLY A 737 11.37 33.07 5.54
CA GLY A 737 11.20 31.70 6.00
C GLY A 737 10.41 30.85 4.99
N VAL A 738 10.05 29.63 5.38
CA VAL A 738 9.28 28.71 4.53
C VAL A 738 8.27 27.93 5.36
N ARG A 739 6.99 27.99 4.98
CA ARG A 739 5.93 27.17 5.59
C ARG A 739 5.96 25.80 4.91
N VAL A 740 5.77 24.73 5.67
CA VAL A 740 5.89 23.35 5.19
C VAL A 740 4.63 22.56 5.51
N ALA A 741 4.24 21.66 4.61
CA ALA A 741 3.19 20.67 4.78
C ALA A 741 3.65 19.34 4.14
N ALA A 742 3.06 18.24 4.59
CA ALA A 742 3.40 16.89 4.15
C ALA A 742 2.13 16.17 3.68
N ARG A 743 2.11 15.75 2.42
CA ARG A 743 0.97 15.06 1.79
C ARG A 743 1.47 14.13 0.71
N ASP A 744 0.91 12.93 0.61
CA ASP A 744 1.14 12.04 -0.54
C ASP A 744 0.39 12.60 -1.76
N LEU A 745 1.08 13.34 -2.63
CA LEU A 745 0.45 14.01 -3.77
C LEU A 745 0.37 13.11 -5.01
N ASN A 746 1.20 12.06 -5.08
CA ASN A 746 1.27 11.16 -6.23
C ASN A 746 0.64 9.78 -5.97
N GLY A 747 0.20 9.51 -4.74
CA GLY A 747 -0.40 8.24 -4.33
C GLY A 747 0.61 7.11 -4.20
N ASP A 748 1.89 7.41 -3.95
CA ASP A 748 2.95 6.40 -3.81
C ASP A 748 3.16 5.90 -2.38
N GLY A 749 2.32 6.35 -1.45
CA GLY A 749 2.37 6.00 -0.03
C GLY A 749 3.43 6.76 0.76
N ARG A 750 4.17 7.69 0.13
CA ARG A 750 5.15 8.56 0.77
C ARG A 750 4.60 9.98 0.84
N ALA A 751 4.96 10.68 1.90
CA ALA A 751 4.64 12.09 2.03
C ALA A 751 5.56 12.93 1.12
N ASP A 752 4.95 13.69 0.23
CA ASP A 752 5.61 14.75 -0.52
C ASP A 752 5.65 16.03 0.31
N VAL A 753 6.64 16.89 0.01
CA VAL A 753 6.83 18.15 0.73
C VAL A 753 6.22 19.30 -0.06
N VAL A 754 5.20 19.95 0.50
CA VAL A 754 4.63 21.18 -0.04
C VAL A 754 5.16 22.37 0.75
N VAL A 755 5.63 23.39 0.04
CA VAL A 755 6.18 24.60 0.65
C VAL A 755 5.44 25.85 0.23
N GLY A 756 5.23 26.75 1.19
CA GLY A 756 4.69 28.08 1.00
C GLY A 756 5.76 29.15 1.19
N ASP A 757 5.89 30.03 0.21
CA ASP A 757 6.78 31.19 0.24
C ASP A 757 6.37 32.14 1.38
N GLY A 758 7.37 32.68 2.09
CA GLY A 758 7.17 33.58 3.20
C GLY A 758 7.14 35.07 2.84
N THR A 759 7.62 35.46 1.66
CA THR A 759 7.54 36.84 1.16
C THR A 759 6.65 36.97 -0.06
N GLY A 760 6.55 35.91 -0.88
CA GLY A 760 5.64 35.79 -2.01
C GLY A 760 4.45 34.88 -1.72
N SER A 761 3.60 34.69 -2.73
CA SER A 761 2.40 33.86 -2.68
C SER A 761 2.57 32.52 -3.41
N ARG A 762 3.81 32.13 -3.68
CA ARG A 762 4.14 30.91 -4.43
C ARG A 762 4.04 29.68 -3.54
N VAL A 763 3.41 28.64 -4.07
CA VAL A 763 3.43 27.29 -3.54
C VAL A 763 4.26 26.41 -4.47
N THR A 764 5.12 25.56 -3.90
CA THR A 764 5.90 24.58 -4.66
C THR A 764 5.75 23.21 -4.01
N ALA A 765 5.47 22.17 -4.80
CA ALA A 765 5.44 20.79 -4.35
C ALA A 765 6.72 20.07 -4.78
N TYR A 766 7.29 19.30 -3.86
CA TYR A 766 8.46 18.46 -4.07
C TYR A 766 8.04 16.99 -3.93
N ILE A 767 8.06 16.27 -5.04
CA ILE A 767 7.69 14.85 -5.11
C ILE A 767 8.97 14.02 -5.29
N GLY A 768 9.22 13.08 -4.39
CA GLY A 768 10.47 12.28 -4.40
C GLY A 768 11.76 13.12 -4.38
N GLY A 769 11.73 14.30 -3.75
CA GLY A 769 12.87 15.21 -3.63
C GLY A 769 13.09 16.16 -4.83
N ALA A 770 12.28 16.08 -5.88
CA ALA A 770 12.34 17.01 -7.01
C ALA A 770 11.13 17.95 -7.04
N ALA A 771 11.32 19.20 -7.42
CA ALA A 771 10.20 20.14 -7.61
C ALA A 771 9.31 19.63 -8.76
N ALA A 772 8.08 19.25 -8.45
CA ALA A 772 7.12 18.68 -9.40
C ALA A 772 6.28 19.76 -10.07
N PHE A 773 5.69 20.64 -9.27
CA PHE A 773 4.93 21.80 -9.76
C PHE A 773 5.04 22.99 -8.80
N GLY A 774 4.69 24.16 -9.30
CA GLY A 774 4.52 25.34 -8.45
C GLY A 774 3.72 26.43 -9.13
N PHE A 775 2.91 27.12 -8.34
CA PHE A 775 1.96 28.12 -8.81
C PHE A 775 1.86 29.28 -7.81
N ASP A 776 1.31 30.39 -8.28
CA ASP A 776 0.99 31.53 -7.43
C ASP A 776 -0.44 31.35 -6.88
N ALA A 777 -0.54 31.03 -5.58
CA ALA A 777 -1.83 30.76 -4.95
C ALA A 777 -2.65 32.04 -4.77
N PHE A 778 -2.01 33.20 -4.55
CA PHE A 778 -2.69 34.47 -4.32
C PHE A 778 -1.94 35.63 -5.00
N PRO A 779 -2.10 35.79 -6.32
CA PRO A 779 -1.33 36.79 -7.07
C PRO A 779 -1.43 38.19 -6.49
N GLY A 780 -0.27 38.77 -6.19
CA GLY A 780 -0.15 40.13 -5.62
C GLY A 780 -0.25 40.21 -4.10
N LEU A 781 -0.39 39.08 -3.39
CA LEU A 781 -0.29 39.01 -1.93
C LEU A 781 1.09 38.49 -1.49
N ALA A 782 1.45 38.77 -0.24
CA ALA A 782 2.72 38.37 0.34
C ALA A 782 2.50 37.29 1.41
N GLY A 783 3.23 36.18 1.28
CA GLY A 783 3.21 35.05 2.19
C GLY A 783 2.02 34.10 1.98
N VAL A 784 2.29 32.79 2.08
CA VAL A 784 1.26 31.73 2.10
C VAL A 784 1.55 30.68 3.17
N PHE A 785 0.48 30.18 3.78
CA PHE A 785 0.50 28.99 4.63
C PHE A 785 -0.02 27.80 3.84
N VAL A 786 0.67 26.67 3.98
CA VAL A 786 0.30 25.37 3.43
C VAL A 786 -0.02 24.43 4.59
N GLY A 787 -0.97 23.53 4.42
CA GLY A 787 -1.34 22.56 5.47
C GLY A 787 -2.29 21.48 5.00
#